data_AF-A0A9N8Z938-F1
#
_entry.id   AF-A0A9N8Z938-F1
#
_cell.length_a   1.000
_cell.length_b   1.000
_cell.length_c   1.000
_cell.angle_alpha   90.00
_cell.angle_beta   90.00
_cell.angle_gamma   90.00
#
_symmetry.space_group_name_H-M   'P 1'
#
loop_
_entity.id
_entity.type
_entity.pdbx_description
1 polymer ?
#
loop_
_entity_poly.entity_id
_entity_poly.type
_entity_poly.pdbx_seq_one_letter_code
_entity_poly.pdbx_strand_id
1 'polypeptide(L)'
;MAHSTATIDMGDPLRPYIPPNETPEEKKKRIQHEKLAKKHSEAIDRQLKAEKEERDKQKDAKLLLLVLKQLKIIHGKGLEAERQQYRRIVYINILTAMKALTNAVTSLGYKLEIEKNQQHLEKFQKLTSIKDSLNCNSFTIQAAMKDQKLDDDALDLYREHVDSIKALWKDPAIKKCFNSANNIDRISKSDYLPTDEDILQARVRTVGVAEHKFEINRTIYSPYFDDVDAIIFMAAVSAFDQTLEEDIDVNRMTDSIQLFDTICNNPLMINTSVILFLNKIDILQNKLTYIEDTKQMRVIVASVNDIVQRENLRESDYSDPINPNNHRFSSCPTVKTNQDSNNLINSIVGDNAFQLNFTCGITDKKLCDKAELAFEEAGKVISKAFIFNTPIIINALFDDLNDRRLLGSAGPARLIPLVSDDKITRLYPQALVKQFNFTNHPEFNDDDIIAMFNAGANFWFENDGPIKPNQANFHTVILHELFHGLGFTSSYRDHVNNALDMKSDALSPIPVLTFETEEPTLLDPVLFEGFAESIFDRFVMVLPDTSDPTGTPPTSFTNFTNQLNNFGPPNTNFSTANDFFNELMASPEWTNVAKYLFKKATLEKSMMFVPRDVDIVDGTFLETSLNPYAPGSSISHVSEAVYSDTSDFLMRFALEPGLTIDDLIISGGNFSGGAVGPRLISIMNSLGYATADNPNPIIPDEPLDDEEVPIVQTSTPSSVPTPTTVNESTSYSAPTNFEHPGVSSSSSLKTNKICLI
;
A
#
# COMPACT_ATOMS: atom_id res chain seq x y z
N MET A 1 55.02 48.90 21.45
CA MET A 1 54.43 47.56 21.18
C MET A 1 53.46 47.70 20.03
N ALA A 2 53.73 47.04 18.91
CA ALA A 2 52.75 46.68 17.89
C ALA A 2 53.47 45.77 16.88
N HIS A 3 53.10 44.49 16.86
CA HIS A 3 53.39 43.57 15.76
C HIS A 3 52.34 43.79 14.67
N SER A 4 52.76 43.79 13.40
CA SER A 4 51.87 43.62 12.25
C SER A 4 52.47 42.61 11.28
N THR A 5 51.63 41.64 10.97
CA THR A 5 51.68 40.55 10.01
C THR A 5 51.74 40.98 8.55
N ALA A 6 52.35 40.15 7.70
CA ALA A 6 52.01 40.04 6.28
C ALA A 6 52.00 38.55 5.87
N THR A 7 50.95 38.21 5.14
CA THR A 7 50.39 36.91 4.72
C THR A 7 51.19 36.18 3.65
N ILE A 8 51.29 34.85 3.74
CA ILE A 8 51.72 33.96 2.64
C ILE A 8 50.46 33.45 1.94
N ASP A 9 50.36 33.78 0.66
CA ASP A 9 49.36 33.31 -0.31
C ASP A 9 49.51 31.80 -0.55
N MET A 10 48.54 30.99 -0.12
CA MET A 10 48.48 29.56 -0.41
C MET A 10 47.82 29.33 -1.78
N GLY A 11 48.64 29.38 -2.83
CA GLY A 11 48.24 29.01 -4.18
C GLY A 11 47.95 27.50 -4.31
N ASP A 12 46.91 27.20 -5.10
CA ASP A 12 46.47 25.91 -5.66
C ASP A 12 47.37 24.67 -5.38
N PRO A 13 46.90 23.67 -4.60
CA PRO A 13 47.66 22.47 -4.23
C PRO A 13 48.01 21.54 -5.41
N LEU A 14 47.52 21.83 -6.63
CA LEU A 14 47.82 21.07 -7.84
C LEU A 14 48.92 21.69 -8.72
N ARG A 15 49.56 22.80 -8.30
CA ARG A 15 50.71 23.35 -9.05
C ARG A 15 51.95 22.47 -8.90
N PRO A 16 52.58 22.00 -10.00
CA PRO A 16 53.81 21.23 -9.92
C PRO A 16 54.93 22.07 -9.26
N TYR A 17 55.50 21.57 -8.16
CA TYR A 17 56.66 22.20 -7.52
C TYR A 17 57.88 22.08 -8.43
N ILE A 18 58.41 23.21 -8.90
CA ILE A 18 59.64 23.27 -9.69
C ILE A 18 60.78 23.71 -8.75
N PRO A 19 61.80 22.87 -8.49
CA PRO A 19 62.93 23.23 -7.65
C PRO A 19 63.69 24.42 -8.27
N PRO A 20 64.07 25.45 -7.49
CA PRO A 20 64.64 26.69 -8.03
C PRO A 20 66.04 26.55 -8.67
N ASN A 21 66.76 25.44 -8.47
CA ASN A 21 68.13 25.21 -8.97
C ASN A 21 68.30 23.83 -9.64
N GLU A 22 67.35 23.41 -10.47
CA GLU A 22 67.38 22.10 -11.16
C GLU A 22 68.40 22.08 -12.32
N THR A 23 69.30 21.08 -12.35
CA THR A 23 70.23 20.88 -13.49
C THR A 23 69.49 20.33 -14.74
N PRO A 24 70.06 20.47 -15.96
CA PRO A 24 69.41 19.97 -17.18
C PRO A 24 69.08 18.48 -17.17
N GLU A 25 69.89 17.66 -16.49
CA GLU A 25 69.68 16.22 -16.36
C GLU A 25 68.57 15.89 -15.34
N GLU A 26 68.51 16.62 -14.23
CA GLU A 26 67.43 16.49 -13.24
C GLU A 26 66.08 16.91 -13.82
N LYS A 27 66.05 17.99 -14.60
CA LYS A 27 64.86 18.44 -15.34
C LYS A 27 64.33 17.38 -16.29
N LYS A 28 65.23 16.67 -16.98
CA LYS A 28 64.85 15.59 -17.90
C LYS A 28 64.25 14.40 -17.13
N LYS A 29 64.83 14.04 -15.98
CA LYS A 29 64.32 12.98 -15.09
C LYS A 29 62.95 13.33 -14.50
N ARG A 30 62.76 14.57 -14.03
CA ARG A 30 61.47 15.02 -13.48
C ARG A 30 60.37 15.00 -14.53
N ILE A 31 60.60 15.55 -15.72
CA ILE A 31 59.62 15.53 -16.82
C ILE A 31 59.27 14.09 -17.24
N GLN A 32 60.26 13.18 -17.21
CA GLN A 32 60.02 11.77 -17.51
C GLN A 32 59.20 11.08 -16.41
N HIS A 33 59.46 11.40 -15.14
CA HIS A 33 58.69 10.91 -14.00
C HIS A 33 57.25 11.45 -14.00
N GLU A 34 57.05 12.74 -14.30
CA GLU A 34 55.72 13.36 -14.45
C GLU A 34 54.93 12.72 -15.60
N LYS A 35 55.58 12.43 -16.74
CA LYS A 35 54.93 11.71 -17.85
C LYS A 35 54.54 10.28 -17.46
N LEU A 36 55.35 9.59 -16.67
CA LEU A 36 55.04 8.24 -16.17
C LEU A 36 53.91 8.28 -15.14
N ALA A 37 53.95 9.22 -14.19
CA ALA A 37 52.91 9.42 -13.19
C ALA A 37 51.57 9.78 -13.84
N LYS A 38 51.57 10.67 -14.86
CA LYS A 38 50.36 11.01 -15.62
C LYS A 38 49.78 9.80 -16.34
N LYS A 39 50.63 8.98 -17.00
CA LYS A 39 50.18 7.73 -17.62
C LYS A 39 49.61 6.73 -16.62
N HIS A 40 50.18 6.66 -15.41
CA HIS A 40 49.68 5.79 -14.34
C HIS A 40 48.34 6.28 -13.81
N SER A 41 48.18 7.58 -13.57
CA SER A 41 46.91 8.19 -13.18
C SER A 41 45.82 7.97 -14.23
N GLU A 42 46.11 8.21 -15.51
CA GLU A 42 45.17 7.97 -16.62
C GLU A 42 44.79 6.49 -16.78
N ALA A 43 45.62 5.56 -16.32
CA ALA A 43 45.31 4.13 -16.29
C ALA A 43 44.40 3.78 -15.11
N ILE A 44 44.66 4.36 -13.93
CA ILE A 44 43.80 4.24 -12.75
C ILE A 44 42.41 4.81 -13.05
N ASP A 45 42.33 6.01 -13.63
CA ASP A 45 41.06 6.67 -13.96
C ASP A 45 40.24 5.84 -14.97
N ARG A 46 40.92 5.22 -15.95
CA ARG A 46 40.28 4.30 -16.89
C ARG A 46 39.75 3.05 -16.21
N GLN A 47 40.50 2.49 -15.27
CA GLN A 47 40.09 1.32 -14.51
C GLN A 47 38.87 1.65 -13.62
N LEU A 48 38.92 2.77 -12.87
CA LEU A 48 37.81 3.22 -12.03
C LEU A 48 36.54 3.49 -12.85
N LYS A 49 36.68 4.07 -14.05
CA LYS A 49 35.54 4.30 -14.95
C LYS A 49 34.95 2.98 -15.47
N ALA A 50 35.79 2.03 -15.87
CA ALA A 50 35.33 0.71 -16.30
C ALA A 50 34.64 -0.06 -15.16
N GLU A 51 35.19 -0.02 -13.94
CA GLU A 51 34.59 -0.63 -12.75
C GLU A 51 33.26 0.05 -12.36
N LYS A 52 33.14 1.37 -12.56
CA LYS A 52 31.87 2.08 -12.37
C LYS A 52 30.82 1.70 -13.43
N GLU A 53 31.20 1.64 -14.70
CA GLU A 53 30.29 1.25 -15.79
C GLU A 53 29.85 -0.22 -15.72
N GLU A 54 30.68 -1.13 -15.19
CA GLU A 54 30.28 -2.50 -14.86
C GLU A 54 29.28 -2.53 -13.70
N ARG A 55 29.56 -1.80 -12.62
CA ARG A 55 28.67 -1.68 -11.46
C ARG A 55 27.30 -1.09 -11.83
N ASP A 56 27.25 -0.08 -12.69
CA ASP A 56 25.99 0.52 -13.14
C ASP A 56 25.17 -0.42 -14.05
N LYS A 57 25.79 -1.44 -14.65
CA LYS A 57 25.10 -2.48 -15.44
C LYS A 57 24.57 -3.63 -14.59
N GLN A 58 25.08 -3.81 -13.37
CA GLN A 58 24.70 -4.87 -12.45
C GLN A 58 23.74 -4.29 -11.40
N LYS A 59 22.44 -4.56 -11.58
CA LYS A 59 21.41 -4.19 -10.59
C LYS A 59 21.55 -5.09 -9.38
N ASP A 60 22.43 -4.72 -8.47
CA ASP A 60 22.61 -5.40 -7.19
C ASP A 60 21.62 -4.81 -6.18
N ALA A 61 20.69 -5.62 -5.67
CA ALA A 61 19.84 -5.22 -4.56
C ALA A 61 20.62 -5.39 -3.24
N LYS A 62 20.33 -4.56 -2.24
CA LYS A 62 21.06 -4.52 -0.97
C LYS A 62 20.10 -4.74 0.20
N LEU A 63 20.33 -5.84 0.93
CA LEU A 63 19.52 -6.27 2.06
C LEU A 63 20.34 -6.27 3.35
N LEU A 64 19.82 -5.65 4.41
CA LEU A 64 20.37 -5.77 5.75
C LEU A 64 19.64 -6.89 6.51
N LEU A 65 20.39 -7.92 6.93
CA LEU A 65 19.79 -9.17 7.43
C LEU A 65 20.45 -9.66 8.74
N LEU A 66 19.61 -10.11 9.66
CA LEU A 66 20.02 -10.72 10.94
C LEU A 66 19.95 -12.27 10.94
N VAL A 67 19.61 -12.92 9.82
CA VAL A 67 19.46 -14.39 9.69
C VAL A 67 20.16 -14.95 8.44
N LEU A 68 21.45 -15.28 8.57
CA LEU A 68 22.29 -15.70 7.43
C LEU A 68 22.27 -17.20 7.11
N LYS A 69 21.97 -18.06 8.10
CA LYS A 69 22.16 -19.51 7.95
C LYS A 69 21.14 -20.17 7.03
N GLN A 70 19.87 -19.76 7.09
CA GLN A 70 18.81 -20.32 6.24
C GLN A 70 19.01 -19.92 4.77
N LEU A 71 19.42 -18.67 4.50
CA LEU A 71 19.75 -18.20 3.15
C LEU A 71 20.90 -18.99 2.52
N LYS A 72 21.95 -19.34 3.29
CA LYS A 72 23.03 -20.22 2.81
C LYS A 72 22.54 -21.62 2.40
N ILE A 73 21.51 -22.15 3.06
CA ILE A 73 20.93 -23.47 2.73
C ILE A 73 20.10 -23.38 1.45
N ILE A 74 19.22 -22.38 1.36
CA ILE A 74 18.23 -22.27 0.26
C ILE A 74 18.88 -21.74 -1.03
N HIS A 75 19.78 -20.76 -0.91
CA HIS A 75 20.31 -20.00 -2.06
C HIS A 75 21.84 -20.02 -2.18
N GLY A 76 22.53 -20.70 -1.25
CA GLY A 76 23.99 -20.86 -1.28
C GLY A 76 24.41 -22.25 -1.77
N LYS A 77 25.69 -22.59 -1.59
CA LYS A 77 26.25 -23.92 -1.93
C LYS A 77 25.93 -25.00 -0.87
N GLY A 78 24.94 -24.76 0.00
CA GLY A 78 24.67 -25.56 1.19
C GLY A 78 25.74 -25.40 2.28
N LEU A 79 25.61 -26.17 3.37
CA LEU A 79 26.49 -26.10 4.55
C LEU A 79 27.53 -27.24 4.62
N GLU A 80 27.63 -28.07 3.59
CA GLU A 80 28.38 -29.34 3.61
C GLU A 80 29.86 -29.16 3.98
N ALA A 81 30.53 -28.15 3.40
CA ALA A 81 31.93 -27.86 3.67
C ALA A 81 32.19 -27.32 5.09
N GLU A 82 31.16 -26.76 5.75
CA GLU A 82 31.26 -26.15 7.09
C GLU A 82 30.79 -27.13 8.20
N ARG A 83 30.14 -28.26 7.86
CA ARG A 83 29.53 -29.20 8.85
C ARG A 83 30.52 -29.68 9.92
N GLN A 84 31.71 -30.09 9.49
CA GLN A 84 32.76 -30.58 10.39
C GLN A 84 33.11 -29.51 11.44
N GLN A 85 33.10 -28.25 11.04
CA GLN A 85 33.48 -27.12 11.88
C GLN A 85 32.39 -26.77 12.91
N TYR A 86 31.12 -26.97 12.56
CA TYR A 86 30.01 -26.81 13.48
C TYR A 86 29.94 -27.90 14.56
N ARG A 87 30.63 -29.03 14.38
CA ARG A 87 30.64 -30.14 15.34
C ARG A 87 31.11 -29.68 16.72
N ARG A 88 32.23 -28.95 16.77
CA ARG A 88 32.78 -28.36 17.99
C ARG A 88 31.81 -27.36 18.64
N ILE A 89 31.16 -26.53 17.82
CA ILE A 89 30.21 -25.50 18.28
C ILE A 89 29.01 -26.17 18.97
N VAL A 90 28.48 -27.26 18.39
CA VAL A 90 27.37 -28.02 18.98
C VAL A 90 27.75 -28.57 20.36
N TYR A 91 28.93 -29.18 20.50
CA TYR A 91 29.38 -29.71 21.80
C TYR A 91 29.52 -28.62 22.87
N ILE A 92 30.14 -27.49 22.52
CA ILE A 92 30.32 -26.37 23.44
C ILE A 92 28.98 -25.77 23.85
N ASN A 93 28.03 -25.63 22.91
CA ASN A 93 26.69 -25.14 23.20
C ASN A 93 25.94 -26.05 24.18
N ILE A 94 26.04 -27.38 24.02
CA ILE A 94 25.42 -28.34 24.95
C ILE A 94 26.05 -28.22 26.35
N LEU A 95 27.38 -28.18 26.44
CA LEU A 95 28.08 -28.05 27.73
C LEU A 95 27.74 -26.73 28.42
N THR A 96 27.65 -25.63 27.66
CA THR A 96 27.29 -24.31 28.17
C THR A 96 25.86 -24.27 28.65
N ALA A 97 24.92 -24.84 27.88
CA ALA A 97 23.52 -24.94 28.25
C ALA A 97 23.34 -25.78 29.53
N MET A 98 24.02 -26.93 29.63
CA MET A 98 23.96 -27.78 30.81
C MET A 98 24.52 -27.09 32.05
N LYS A 99 25.64 -26.37 31.93
CA LYS A 99 26.18 -25.56 33.04
C LYS A 99 25.21 -24.46 33.47
N ALA A 100 24.55 -23.78 32.53
CA ALA A 100 23.55 -22.77 32.85
C ALA A 100 22.35 -23.39 33.60
N LEU A 101 21.87 -24.56 33.15
CA LEU A 101 20.78 -25.29 33.79
C LEU A 101 21.12 -25.75 35.20
N THR A 102 22.31 -26.34 35.43
CA THR A 102 22.72 -26.79 36.77
C THR A 102 22.89 -25.63 37.75
N ASN A 103 23.38 -24.48 37.27
CA ASN A 103 23.44 -23.25 38.06
C ASN A 103 22.03 -22.74 38.41
N ALA A 104 21.10 -22.74 37.44
CA ALA A 104 19.72 -22.31 37.64
C ALA A 104 18.96 -23.18 38.65
N VAL A 105 19.11 -24.52 38.56
CA VAL A 105 18.53 -25.46 39.55
C VAL A 105 18.99 -25.11 40.97
N THR A 106 20.26 -24.73 41.12
CA THR A 106 20.84 -24.38 42.42
C THR A 106 20.36 -23.02 42.91
N SER A 107 20.37 -21.99 42.06
CA SER A 107 19.97 -20.63 42.43
C SER A 107 18.49 -20.51 42.74
N LEU A 108 17.64 -21.30 42.06
CA LEU A 108 16.21 -21.37 42.28
C LEU A 108 15.82 -22.31 43.44
N GLY A 109 16.80 -22.98 44.07
CA GLY A 109 16.58 -23.84 45.24
C GLY A 109 15.89 -25.18 44.93
N TYR A 110 15.90 -25.63 43.67
CA TYR A 110 15.38 -26.94 43.30
C TYR A 110 16.31 -28.04 43.79
N LYS A 111 15.72 -29.08 44.39
CA LYS A 111 16.44 -30.30 44.74
C LYS A 111 16.28 -31.31 43.60
N LEU A 112 17.38 -31.94 43.21
CA LEU A 112 17.34 -33.05 42.27
C LEU A 112 16.51 -34.19 42.85
N GLU A 113 15.65 -34.78 42.04
CA GLU A 113 14.77 -35.88 42.49
C GLU A 113 15.54 -37.21 42.55
N ILE A 114 16.66 -37.32 41.83
CA ILE A 114 17.54 -38.49 41.86
C ILE A 114 18.81 -38.14 42.65
N GLU A 115 18.95 -38.68 43.86
CA GLU A 115 20.10 -38.39 44.74
C GLU A 115 21.48 -38.66 44.09
N LYS A 116 21.58 -39.68 43.24
CA LYS A 116 22.81 -40.01 42.50
C LYS A 116 23.24 -38.90 41.54
N ASN A 117 22.31 -38.07 41.07
CA ASN A 117 22.58 -36.97 40.15
C ASN A 117 23.26 -35.78 40.83
N GLN A 118 23.30 -35.74 42.17
CA GLN A 118 24.00 -34.70 42.92
C GLN A 118 25.50 -34.63 42.55
N GLN A 119 26.14 -35.79 42.34
CA GLN A 119 27.54 -35.85 41.92
C GLN A 119 27.75 -35.27 40.51
N HIS A 120 26.79 -35.50 39.61
CA HIS A 120 26.81 -34.94 38.26
C HIS A 120 26.57 -33.42 38.26
N LEU A 121 25.68 -32.92 39.14
CA LEU A 121 25.43 -31.50 39.34
C LEU A 121 26.70 -30.76 39.78
N GLU A 122 27.36 -31.27 40.81
CA GLU A 122 28.62 -30.71 41.32
C GLU A 122 29.73 -30.73 40.27
N LYS A 123 29.77 -31.79 39.43
CA LYS A 123 30.72 -31.89 38.32
C LYS A 123 30.57 -30.71 37.35
N PHE A 124 29.34 -30.35 36.98
CA PHE A 124 29.07 -29.21 36.09
C PHE A 124 29.27 -27.84 36.75
N GLN A 125 28.99 -27.70 38.06
CA GLN A 125 29.24 -26.46 38.79
C GLN A 125 30.74 -26.13 38.90
N LYS A 126 31.57 -27.16 39.07
CA LYS A 126 33.04 -27.04 39.16
C LYS A 126 33.71 -26.83 37.79
N LEU A 127 32.97 -26.95 36.70
CA LEU A 127 33.48 -26.82 35.33
C LEU A 127 33.78 -25.34 35.01
N THR A 128 34.98 -24.85 35.30
CA THR A 128 35.41 -23.45 35.10
C THR A 128 35.89 -23.15 33.67
N SER A 129 36.44 -24.13 32.96
CA SER A 129 37.21 -23.95 31.71
C SER A 129 36.42 -23.66 30.44
N ILE A 130 35.07 -23.71 30.46
CA ILE A 130 34.28 -23.50 29.22
C ILE A 130 34.57 -22.11 28.61
N LYS A 131 34.85 -21.09 29.44
CA LYS A 131 35.13 -19.71 29.00
C LYS A 131 36.39 -19.60 28.13
N ASP A 132 37.41 -20.43 28.36
CA ASP A 132 38.65 -20.40 27.57
C ASP A 132 38.47 -21.12 26.22
N SER A 133 37.54 -22.07 26.13
CA SER A 133 37.21 -22.81 24.90
C SER A 133 36.17 -22.12 24.00
N LEU A 134 35.44 -21.13 24.54
CA LEU A 134 34.34 -20.38 23.92
C LEU A 134 34.79 -19.20 23.04
N ASN A 135 36.08 -18.87 22.98
CA ASN A 135 36.59 -17.69 22.28
C ASN A 135 36.63 -17.86 20.74
N CYS A 136 35.61 -18.49 20.16
CA CYS A 136 35.41 -18.60 18.72
C CYS A 136 34.55 -17.41 18.26
N ASN A 137 35.19 -16.24 18.18
CA ASN A 137 34.55 -15.02 17.68
C ASN A 137 34.51 -15.10 16.15
N SER A 138 33.43 -14.60 15.52
CA SER A 138 33.18 -14.68 14.06
C SER A 138 34.39 -14.34 13.18
N PHE A 139 35.25 -13.41 13.61
CA PHE A 139 36.44 -13.00 12.86
C PHE A 139 37.61 -14.01 12.88
N THR A 140 37.57 -14.99 13.79
CA THR A 140 38.62 -16.02 13.97
C THR A 140 38.24 -17.39 13.45
N ILE A 141 37.03 -17.57 12.93
CA ILE A 141 36.53 -18.83 12.36
C ILE A 141 37.55 -19.36 11.33
N GLN A 142 38.02 -18.57 10.38
CA GLN A 142 38.95 -19.08 9.38
C GLN A 142 40.38 -19.38 9.90
N ALA A 143 40.80 -18.75 11.01
CA ALA A 143 42.15 -18.87 11.57
C ALA A 143 42.26 -19.93 12.68
N ALA A 144 41.21 -20.10 13.49
CA ALA A 144 41.13 -21.09 14.57
C ALA A 144 40.65 -22.48 14.09
N MET A 145 40.03 -22.57 12.89
CA MET A 145 39.45 -23.81 12.32
C MET A 145 40.43 -24.71 11.55
N LYS A 146 41.72 -24.40 11.55
CA LYS A 146 42.75 -25.30 10.99
C LYS A 146 43.42 -26.18 12.04
N ASP A 147 43.04 -26.05 13.31
CA ASP A 147 43.71 -26.76 14.41
C ASP A 147 42.90 -27.98 14.85
N GLN A 148 43.26 -29.14 14.29
CA GLN A 148 42.62 -30.43 14.55
C GLN A 148 42.66 -30.83 16.05
N LYS A 149 43.61 -30.27 16.81
CA LYS A 149 43.79 -30.54 18.24
C LYS A 149 42.67 -29.97 19.11
N LEU A 150 42.10 -28.83 18.72
CA LEU A 150 41.02 -28.14 19.43
C LEU A 150 39.66 -28.85 19.28
N ASP A 151 39.45 -29.58 18.18
CA ASP A 151 38.25 -30.39 17.97
C ASP A 151 38.29 -31.67 18.83
N ASP A 152 39.46 -32.28 18.97
CA ASP A 152 39.69 -33.43 19.86
C ASP A 152 39.50 -33.04 21.33
N ASP A 153 40.04 -31.89 21.77
CA ASP A 153 39.87 -31.40 23.14
C ASP A 153 38.39 -31.11 23.50
N ALA A 154 37.63 -30.53 22.56
CA ALA A 154 36.19 -30.27 22.76
C ALA A 154 35.37 -31.57 22.77
N LEU A 155 35.74 -32.54 21.92
CA LEU A 155 35.13 -33.87 21.89
C LEU A 155 35.43 -34.66 23.17
N ASP A 156 36.67 -34.61 23.65
CA ASP A 156 37.10 -35.28 24.88
C ASP A 156 36.41 -34.66 26.10
N LEU A 157 36.32 -33.33 26.17
CA LEU A 157 35.56 -32.64 27.21
C LEU A 157 34.08 -33.01 27.18
N TYR A 158 33.47 -33.08 25.99
CA TYR A 158 32.09 -33.52 25.83
C TYR A 158 31.90 -34.98 26.26
N ARG A 159 32.78 -35.90 25.85
CA ARG A 159 32.77 -37.32 26.24
C ARG A 159 32.91 -37.51 27.73
N GLU A 160 33.78 -36.75 28.39
CA GLU A 160 33.98 -36.82 29.83
C GLU A 160 32.71 -36.43 30.61
N HIS A 161 31.84 -35.62 29.99
CA HIS A 161 30.62 -35.11 30.61
C HIS A 161 29.35 -35.76 30.07
N VAL A 162 29.40 -36.53 28.98
CA VAL A 162 28.21 -37.06 28.29
C VAL A 162 27.32 -37.92 29.18
N ASP A 163 27.92 -38.76 30.04
CA ASP A 163 27.16 -39.59 30.98
C ASP A 163 26.49 -38.74 32.06
N SER A 164 27.17 -37.66 32.49
CA SER A 164 26.60 -36.69 33.42
C SER A 164 25.46 -35.90 32.78
N ILE A 165 25.58 -35.55 31.49
CA ILE A 165 24.51 -34.91 30.70
C ILE A 165 23.31 -35.86 30.62
N LYS A 166 23.51 -37.11 30.21
CA LYS A 166 22.44 -38.10 30.09
C LYS A 166 21.75 -38.38 31.44
N ALA A 167 22.51 -38.46 32.52
CA ALA A 167 21.99 -38.70 33.85
C ALA A 167 21.16 -37.51 34.38
N LEU A 168 21.71 -36.29 34.29
CA LEU A 168 21.01 -35.06 34.68
C LEU A 168 19.78 -34.82 33.82
N TRP A 169 19.83 -35.09 32.51
CA TRP A 169 18.70 -34.90 31.62
C TRP A 169 17.52 -35.82 31.89
N LYS A 170 17.78 -36.99 32.48
CA LYS A 170 16.73 -37.91 32.93
C LYS A 170 16.09 -37.48 34.25
N ASP A 171 16.71 -36.54 34.97
CA ASP A 171 16.19 -36.04 36.23
C ASP A 171 14.91 -35.21 36.00
N PRO A 172 13.79 -35.55 36.66
CA PRO A 172 12.56 -34.76 36.55
C PRO A 172 12.74 -33.29 36.96
N ALA A 173 13.64 -32.98 37.90
CA ALA A 173 13.92 -31.59 38.29
C ALA A 173 14.56 -30.79 37.15
N ILE A 174 15.41 -31.43 36.33
CA ILE A 174 16.04 -30.81 35.16
C ILE A 174 15.05 -30.71 33.99
N LYS A 175 14.21 -31.75 33.77
CA LYS A 175 13.16 -31.71 32.75
C LYS A 175 12.11 -30.65 32.99
N LYS A 176 11.75 -30.38 34.25
CA LYS A 176 10.88 -29.26 34.64
C LYS A 176 11.44 -27.90 34.19
N CYS A 177 12.77 -27.78 34.05
CA CYS A 177 13.44 -26.54 33.63
C CYS A 177 13.67 -26.42 32.11
N PHE A 178 13.57 -27.50 31.31
CA PHE A 178 13.79 -27.43 29.86
C PHE A 178 13.20 -28.64 29.10
N ASN A 179 12.40 -28.38 28.05
CA ASN A 179 11.53 -29.39 27.41
C ASN A 179 11.99 -29.92 26.04
N SER A 180 13.27 -29.84 25.67
CA SER A 180 13.75 -30.37 24.39
C SER A 180 15.05 -31.18 24.52
N ALA A 181 14.97 -32.51 24.37
CA ALA A 181 16.09 -33.29 23.84
C ALA A 181 15.65 -34.66 23.30
N ASN A 182 15.70 -34.81 21.97
CA ASN A 182 15.55 -36.12 21.32
C ASN A 182 16.84 -36.61 20.62
N ASN A 183 17.98 -35.90 20.74
CA ASN A 183 19.14 -36.15 19.87
C ASN A 183 20.50 -36.41 20.57
N ILE A 184 20.57 -36.49 21.91
CA ILE A 184 21.86 -36.64 22.63
C ILE A 184 22.60 -37.92 22.25
N ASP A 185 21.89 -39.03 22.03
CA ASP A 185 22.51 -40.31 21.65
C ASP A 185 23.13 -40.30 20.26
N ARG A 186 22.56 -39.52 19.32
CA ARG A 186 23.14 -39.30 17.98
C ARG A 186 24.41 -38.45 18.05
N ILE A 187 24.39 -37.40 18.86
CA ILE A 187 25.49 -36.43 19.02
C ILE A 187 26.70 -37.08 19.74
N SER A 188 26.45 -38.12 20.55
CA SER A 188 27.49 -38.82 21.33
C SER A 188 28.35 -39.80 20.52
N LYS A 189 28.01 -40.08 19.25
CA LYS A 189 28.75 -41.07 18.44
C LYS A 189 30.09 -40.53 17.95
N SER A 190 31.10 -41.40 17.82
CA SER A 190 32.45 -41.03 17.38
C SER A 190 32.49 -40.46 15.95
N ASP A 191 31.55 -40.89 15.11
CA ASP A 191 31.36 -40.49 13.71
C ASP A 191 30.28 -39.40 13.52
N TYR A 192 29.82 -38.77 14.61
CA TYR A 192 28.79 -37.72 14.54
C TYR A 192 29.21 -36.56 13.61
N LEU A 193 28.33 -36.26 12.64
CA LEU A 193 28.40 -35.08 11.79
C LEU A 193 27.09 -34.27 11.95
N PRO A 194 27.15 -32.95 12.22
CA PRO A 194 25.95 -32.11 12.39
C PRO A 194 25.06 -32.10 11.15
N THR A 195 23.75 -32.26 11.35
CA THR A 195 22.73 -32.04 10.31
C THR A 195 22.49 -30.55 10.11
N ASP A 196 21.74 -30.17 9.07
CA ASP A 196 21.37 -28.76 8.85
C ASP A 196 20.58 -28.19 10.02
N GLU A 197 19.72 -29.01 10.63
CA GLU A 197 18.99 -28.65 11.83
C GLU A 197 19.91 -28.39 13.03
N ASP A 198 20.94 -29.22 13.24
CA ASP A 198 21.94 -28.99 14.30
C ASP A 198 22.68 -27.66 14.09
N ILE A 199 23.00 -27.33 12.84
CA ILE A 199 23.72 -26.10 12.49
C ILE A 199 22.82 -24.87 12.64
N LEU A 200 21.55 -24.96 12.25
CA LEU A 200 20.57 -23.90 12.42
C LEU A 200 20.31 -23.60 13.90
N GLN A 201 20.27 -24.63 14.76
CA GLN A 201 20.08 -24.48 16.21
C GLN A 201 21.36 -24.08 16.97
N ALA A 202 22.53 -24.27 16.38
CA ALA A 202 23.80 -23.90 17.01
C ALA A 202 23.93 -22.37 17.18
N ARG A 203 23.98 -21.90 18.43
CA ARG A 203 24.29 -20.49 18.77
C ARG A 203 25.77 -20.20 18.46
N VAL A 204 26.02 -19.18 17.65
CA VAL A 204 27.35 -18.58 17.41
C VAL A 204 27.21 -17.09 17.65
N ARG A 205 28.07 -16.51 18.50
CA ARG A 205 28.02 -15.06 18.77
C ARG A 205 28.60 -14.32 17.56
N THR A 206 27.79 -13.50 16.90
CA THR A 206 28.28 -12.57 15.87
C THR A 206 29.06 -11.46 16.55
N VAL A 207 30.29 -11.23 16.09
CA VAL A 207 31.16 -10.14 16.56
C VAL A 207 31.53 -9.35 15.31
N GLY A 208 30.96 -8.15 15.17
CA GLY A 208 31.11 -7.30 13.99
C GLY A 208 30.13 -7.63 12.85
N VAL A 209 30.30 -6.92 11.74
CA VAL A 209 29.51 -7.04 10.51
C VAL A 209 30.15 -8.09 9.59
N ALA A 210 29.35 -8.99 9.02
CA ALA A 210 29.79 -10.00 8.07
C ALA A 210 29.01 -9.88 6.75
N GLU A 211 29.72 -9.86 5.62
CA GLU A 211 29.13 -9.73 4.29
C GLU A 211 28.96 -11.10 3.61
N HIS A 212 27.79 -11.31 3.00
CA HIS A 212 27.49 -12.51 2.21
C HIS A 212 26.80 -12.12 0.90
N LYS A 213 27.31 -12.68 -0.21
CA LYS A 213 26.71 -12.52 -1.54
C LYS A 213 25.96 -13.79 -1.92
N PHE A 214 24.69 -13.64 -2.25
CA PHE A 214 23.84 -14.70 -2.78
C PHE A 214 23.44 -14.35 -4.21
N GLU A 215 23.26 -15.37 -5.06
CA GLU A 215 22.69 -15.19 -6.39
C GLU A 215 21.29 -15.80 -6.37
N ILE A 216 20.27 -14.96 -6.38
CA ILE A 216 18.87 -15.39 -6.41
C ILE A 216 18.32 -14.85 -7.73
N ASN A 217 18.01 -15.74 -8.68
CA ASN A 217 17.46 -15.38 -10.00
C ASN A 217 18.15 -14.19 -10.69
N ARG A 218 19.49 -14.25 -10.86
CA ARG A 218 20.36 -13.25 -11.56
C ARG A 218 20.58 -11.89 -10.86
N THR A 219 20.34 -11.78 -9.56
CA THR A 219 20.74 -10.58 -8.79
C THR A 219 21.73 -10.94 -7.69
N ILE A 220 22.83 -10.18 -7.59
CA ILE A 220 23.90 -10.34 -6.59
C ILE A 220 23.70 -9.26 -5.51
N TYR A 221 23.96 -9.60 -4.24
CA TYR A 221 23.75 -8.70 -3.09
C TYR A 221 25.09 -8.37 -2.39
N SER A 222 25.32 -7.12 -1.92
CA SER A 222 26.55 -6.66 -1.23
C SER A 222 26.31 -5.37 -0.41
N PRO A 223 26.68 -5.24 0.89
CA PRO A 223 26.40 -4.02 1.66
C PRO A 223 27.64 -3.27 2.22
N TYR A 224 27.63 -1.95 1.99
CA TYR A 224 28.13 -0.92 2.91
C TYR A 224 27.04 0.18 3.04
N PHE A 225 27.14 0.98 4.09
CA PHE A 225 26.09 1.80 4.73
C PHE A 225 25.57 3.05 3.98
N ASP A 226 25.65 3.13 2.66
CA ASP A 226 25.01 4.20 1.87
C ASP A 226 24.22 3.55 0.71
N ASP A 227 22.91 3.83 0.63
CA ASP A 227 21.87 3.17 -0.20
C ASP A 227 21.57 1.70 0.18
N VAL A 228 20.55 1.45 1.02
CA VAL A 228 19.97 0.11 1.25
C VAL A 228 18.55 0.09 0.68
N ASP A 229 18.22 -0.91 -0.14
CA ASP A 229 16.90 -1.04 -0.75
C ASP A 229 15.85 -1.54 0.26
N ALA A 230 16.24 -2.49 1.13
CA ALA A 230 15.37 -2.99 2.19
C ALA A 230 16.10 -3.47 3.47
N ILE A 231 15.45 -3.30 4.61
CA ILE A 231 15.87 -3.76 5.93
C ILE A 231 14.94 -4.87 6.40
N ILE A 232 15.49 -6.02 6.80
CA ILE A 232 14.72 -7.07 7.46
C ILE A 232 14.95 -7.00 8.97
N PHE A 233 13.96 -6.49 9.70
CA PHE A 233 13.99 -6.40 11.15
C PHE A 233 13.43 -7.68 11.78
N MET A 234 14.19 -8.29 12.69
CA MET A 234 13.79 -9.54 13.35
C MET A 234 13.41 -9.30 14.81
N ALA A 235 12.12 -9.42 15.14
CA ALA A 235 11.63 -9.31 16.50
C ALA A 235 11.36 -10.70 17.10
N ALA A 236 12.05 -11.06 18.19
CA ALA A 236 11.81 -12.32 18.87
C ALA A 236 10.58 -12.22 19.78
N VAL A 237 9.39 -12.51 19.25
CA VAL A 237 8.12 -12.34 19.99
C VAL A 237 8.00 -13.19 21.26
N SER A 238 8.78 -14.27 21.36
CA SER A 238 8.84 -15.10 22.57
C SER A 238 9.66 -14.50 23.73
N ALA A 239 10.26 -13.31 23.56
CA ALA A 239 11.12 -12.68 24.57
C ALA A 239 10.38 -11.69 25.50
N PHE A 240 9.04 -11.64 25.45
CA PHE A 240 8.21 -10.73 26.26
C PHE A 240 8.38 -10.90 27.79
N ASP A 241 8.81 -12.07 28.25
CA ASP A 241 9.06 -12.43 29.65
C ASP A 241 10.56 -12.43 30.00
N GLN A 242 11.42 -11.91 29.10
CA GLN A 242 12.87 -11.91 29.25
C GLN A 242 13.40 -10.49 29.39
N THR A 243 14.50 -10.35 30.13
CA THR A 243 15.29 -9.12 30.24
C THR A 243 16.56 -9.23 29.40
N LEU A 244 17.17 -8.10 29.05
CA LEU A 244 18.44 -8.11 28.30
C LEU A 244 19.55 -8.79 29.12
N GLU A 245 20.54 -9.35 28.43
CA GLU A 245 21.71 -9.93 29.10
C GLU A 245 22.64 -8.81 29.60
N GLU A 246 22.61 -7.69 28.90
CA GLU A 246 23.37 -6.47 29.15
C GLU A 246 22.74 -5.60 30.25
N ASP A 247 21.41 -5.63 30.36
CA ASP A 247 20.64 -4.86 31.35
C ASP A 247 19.45 -5.68 31.85
N ILE A 248 19.51 -6.08 33.12
CA ILE A 248 18.49 -6.92 33.77
C ILE A 248 17.19 -6.18 34.05
N ASP A 249 17.19 -4.84 34.02
CA ASP A 249 16.00 -4.03 34.30
C ASP A 249 15.18 -3.74 33.03
N VAL A 250 15.75 -4.01 31.84
CA VAL A 250 15.13 -3.72 30.56
C VAL A 250 14.53 -5.00 29.95
N ASN A 251 13.24 -4.94 29.63
CA ASN A 251 12.55 -6.00 28.91
C ASN A 251 13.00 -6.08 27.44
N ARG A 252 13.31 -7.29 26.95
CA ARG A 252 13.84 -7.49 25.58
C ARG A 252 12.85 -7.12 24.48
N MET A 253 11.55 -7.31 24.71
CA MET A 253 10.53 -6.97 23.72
C MET A 253 10.34 -5.46 23.66
N THR A 254 10.31 -4.78 24.81
CA THR A 254 10.25 -3.30 24.87
C THR A 254 11.44 -2.66 24.16
N ASP A 255 12.65 -3.16 24.40
CA ASP A 255 13.86 -2.71 23.69
C ASP A 255 13.76 -2.93 22.17
N SER A 256 13.25 -4.10 21.74
CA SER A 256 13.05 -4.39 20.31
C SER A 256 12.06 -3.42 19.65
N ILE A 257 11.00 -3.01 20.36
CA ILE A 257 10.00 -2.04 19.87
C ILE A 257 10.63 -0.66 19.71
N GLN A 258 11.37 -0.20 20.72
CA GLN A 258 12.05 1.11 20.67
C GLN A 258 13.08 1.17 19.55
N LEU A 259 13.81 0.08 19.33
CA LEU A 259 14.77 -0.01 18.24
C LEU A 259 14.07 0.01 16.88
N PHE A 260 12.96 -0.72 16.72
CA PHE A 260 12.17 -0.71 15.50
C PHE A 260 11.65 0.70 15.18
N ASP A 261 11.07 1.38 16.17
CA ASP A 261 10.57 2.75 16.06
C ASP A 261 11.68 3.74 15.65
N THR A 262 12.87 3.58 16.21
CA THR A 262 14.05 4.38 15.84
C THR A 262 14.47 4.15 14.39
N ILE A 263 14.33 2.93 13.87
CA ILE A 263 14.68 2.58 12.48
C ILE A 263 13.64 3.18 11.52
N CYS A 264 12.35 2.97 11.78
CA CYS A 264 11.26 3.45 10.94
C CYS A 264 11.20 4.98 10.86
N ASN A 265 11.52 5.68 11.95
CA ASN A 265 11.50 7.14 12.00
C ASN A 265 12.83 7.80 11.59
N ASN A 266 13.82 7.03 11.12
CA ASN A 266 15.11 7.58 10.73
C ASN A 266 15.02 8.27 9.35
N PRO A 267 15.33 9.57 9.22
CA PRO A 267 15.26 10.28 7.94
C PRO A 267 16.15 9.70 6.84
N LEU A 268 17.21 8.97 7.20
CA LEU A 268 18.09 8.30 6.24
C LEU A 268 17.45 7.08 5.57
N MET A 269 16.32 6.59 6.10
CA MET A 269 15.63 5.37 5.67
C MET A 269 14.30 5.63 4.95
N ILE A 270 14.01 6.89 4.58
CA ILE A 270 12.73 7.29 3.98
C ILE A 270 12.39 6.57 2.66
N ASN A 271 13.41 6.13 1.92
CA ASN A 271 13.26 5.40 0.66
C ASN A 271 13.61 3.90 0.80
N THR A 272 13.77 3.39 2.02
CA THR A 272 14.18 2.01 2.30
C THR A 272 12.98 1.22 2.79
N SER A 273 12.68 0.08 2.13
CA SER A 273 11.59 -0.80 2.56
C SER A 273 11.95 -1.48 3.88
N VAL A 274 11.08 -1.43 4.90
CA VAL A 274 11.31 -2.12 6.17
C VAL A 274 10.38 -3.32 6.26
N ILE A 275 10.95 -4.51 6.41
CA ILE A 275 10.23 -5.78 6.50
C ILE A 275 10.36 -6.31 7.91
N LEU A 276 9.24 -6.45 8.63
CA LEU A 276 9.21 -6.95 10.01
C LEU A 276 8.96 -8.46 10.05
N PHE A 277 9.90 -9.21 10.61
CA PHE A 277 9.77 -10.65 10.85
C PHE A 277 9.56 -10.93 12.34
N LEU A 278 8.36 -11.41 12.68
CA LEU A 278 8.03 -11.91 14.00
C LEU A 278 8.59 -13.35 14.15
N ASN A 279 9.70 -13.48 14.87
CA ASN A 279 10.45 -14.72 14.97
C ASN A 279 10.16 -15.48 16.28
N LYS A 280 10.38 -16.80 16.26
CA LYS A 280 10.19 -17.72 17.39
C LYS A 280 8.73 -17.84 17.85
N ILE A 281 7.80 -17.82 16.89
CA ILE A 281 6.36 -17.98 17.12
C ILE A 281 6.05 -19.35 17.75
N ASP A 282 6.78 -20.38 17.34
CA ASP A 282 6.73 -21.74 17.91
C ASP A 282 7.01 -21.75 19.43
N ILE A 283 8.01 -20.98 19.87
CA ILE A 283 8.35 -20.84 21.30
C ILE A 283 7.28 -20.02 22.01
N LEU A 284 6.75 -18.97 21.37
CA LEU A 284 5.66 -18.17 21.92
C LEU A 284 4.42 -19.04 22.17
N GLN A 285 3.99 -19.83 21.19
CA GLN A 285 2.85 -20.75 21.32
C GLN A 285 3.01 -21.70 22.51
N ASN A 286 4.19 -22.28 22.69
CA ASN A 286 4.48 -23.14 23.83
C ASN A 286 4.42 -22.39 25.17
N LYS A 287 4.97 -21.17 25.25
CA LYS A 287 4.91 -20.35 26.47
C LYS A 287 3.49 -19.97 26.85
N LEU A 288 2.65 -19.63 25.87
CA LEU A 288 1.25 -19.25 26.08
C LEU A 288 0.43 -20.36 26.76
N THR A 289 0.82 -21.64 26.62
CA THR A 289 0.10 -22.75 27.28
C THR A 289 0.25 -22.79 28.81
N TYR A 290 1.21 -22.07 29.40
CA TYR A 290 1.49 -22.07 30.84
C TYR A 290 1.34 -20.70 31.52
N ILE A 291 0.90 -19.67 30.79
CA ILE A 291 0.76 -18.30 31.31
C ILE A 291 -0.68 -18.08 31.79
N GLU A 292 -0.86 -17.96 33.10
CA GLU A 292 -2.15 -17.62 33.73
C GLU A 292 -2.30 -16.10 34.00
N ASP A 293 -1.22 -15.31 33.88
CA ASP A 293 -1.20 -13.89 34.28
C ASP A 293 -1.66 -12.94 33.16
N THR A 294 -2.85 -12.37 33.37
CA THR A 294 -3.48 -11.34 32.53
C THR A 294 -2.64 -10.08 32.28
N LYS A 295 -1.66 -9.74 33.12
CA LYS A 295 -0.86 -8.51 32.96
C LYS A 295 0.20 -8.64 31.85
N GLN A 296 0.85 -9.80 31.75
CA GLN A 296 1.82 -10.08 30.68
C GLN A 296 1.12 -10.36 29.36
N MET A 297 -0.03 -11.04 29.38
CA MET A 297 -0.88 -11.19 28.20
C MET A 297 -1.33 -9.84 27.66
N ARG A 298 -1.67 -8.86 28.52
CA ARG A 298 -1.97 -7.48 28.10
C ARG A 298 -0.78 -6.77 27.48
N VAL A 299 0.46 -7.00 27.94
CA VAL A 299 1.65 -6.41 27.32
C VAL A 299 1.92 -7.06 25.96
N ILE A 300 1.79 -8.38 25.82
CA ILE A 300 1.92 -9.06 24.52
C ILE A 300 0.84 -8.60 23.56
N VAL A 301 -0.42 -8.62 23.99
CA VAL A 301 -1.55 -8.18 23.17
C VAL A 301 -1.44 -6.70 22.86
N ALA A 302 -1.05 -5.83 23.81
CA ALA A 302 -0.90 -4.41 23.55
C ALA A 302 0.33 -4.10 22.69
N SER A 303 1.46 -4.79 22.83
CA SER A 303 2.65 -4.57 22.00
C SER A 303 2.50 -5.16 20.61
N VAL A 304 1.86 -6.33 20.48
CA VAL A 304 1.49 -6.89 19.18
C VAL A 304 0.37 -6.06 18.57
N ASN A 305 -0.66 -5.62 19.31
CA ASN A 305 -1.63 -4.65 18.80
C ASN A 305 -1.01 -3.30 18.50
N ASP A 306 -0.03 -2.78 19.21
CA ASP A 306 0.49 -1.43 18.89
C ASP A 306 1.30 -1.46 17.58
N ILE A 307 2.00 -2.57 17.33
CA ILE A 307 2.68 -2.83 16.05
C ILE A 307 1.67 -3.17 14.96
N VAL A 308 0.74 -4.09 15.24
CA VAL A 308 -0.25 -4.61 14.27
C VAL A 308 -1.38 -3.61 14.04
N GLN A 309 -1.81 -2.80 14.99
CA GLN A 309 -2.81 -1.74 14.80
C GLN A 309 -2.20 -0.54 14.10
N ARG A 310 -0.92 -0.18 14.31
CA ARG A 310 -0.32 0.89 13.50
C ARG A 310 -0.10 0.49 12.03
N GLU A 311 0.12 -0.80 11.77
CA GLU A 311 0.18 -1.35 10.41
C GLU A 311 -1.24 -1.68 9.85
N ASN A 312 -2.15 -2.25 10.65
CA ASN A 312 -3.52 -2.59 10.23
C ASN A 312 -4.50 -1.40 10.22
N LEU A 313 -4.30 -0.34 11.00
CA LEU A 313 -5.06 0.91 10.84
C LEU A 313 -4.69 1.60 9.51
N ARG A 314 -3.57 1.21 8.89
CA ARG A 314 -3.23 1.61 7.52
C ARG A 314 -3.73 0.65 6.45
N GLU A 315 -4.10 -0.59 6.79
CA GLU A 315 -4.32 -1.63 5.78
C GLU A 315 -5.65 -2.40 5.87
N SER A 316 -6.48 -2.31 6.93
CA SER A 316 -7.66 -3.21 7.01
C SER A 316 -9.05 -2.64 7.35
N ASP A 317 -9.25 -1.40 7.80
CA ASP A 317 -10.63 -0.88 8.03
C ASP A 317 -10.95 0.46 7.33
N TYR A 318 -9.94 1.20 6.86
CA TYR A 318 -10.14 2.39 6.01
C TYR A 318 -9.32 2.23 4.73
N SER A 319 -9.94 1.63 3.72
CA SER A 319 -9.44 1.67 2.35
C SER A 319 -9.42 3.11 1.84
N ASP A 320 -8.32 3.53 1.20
CA ASP A 320 -8.26 4.81 0.49
C ASP A 320 -9.50 4.95 -0.42
N PRO A 321 -10.40 5.92 -0.14
CA PRO A 321 -11.72 6.01 -0.77
C PRO A 321 -11.66 6.42 -2.24
N ILE A 322 -10.49 6.87 -2.74
CA ILE A 322 -10.29 7.18 -4.15
C ILE A 322 -9.44 6.14 -4.88
N ASN A 323 -8.87 5.15 -4.18
CA ASN A 323 -8.06 4.13 -4.82
C ASN A 323 -8.96 3.11 -5.55
N PRO A 324 -8.96 3.08 -6.90
CA PRO A 324 -9.83 2.19 -7.65
C PRO A 324 -9.52 0.70 -7.42
N ASN A 325 -8.30 0.36 -6.97
CA ASN A 325 -7.91 -1.03 -6.69
C ASN A 325 -8.58 -1.61 -5.43
N ASN A 326 -9.15 -0.74 -4.58
CA ASN A 326 -9.87 -1.16 -3.39
C ASN A 326 -11.33 -1.52 -3.67
N HIS A 327 -11.88 -1.09 -4.82
CA HIS A 327 -13.27 -1.34 -5.16
C HIS A 327 -13.46 -2.76 -5.69
N ARG A 328 -14.50 -3.44 -5.21
CA ARG A 328 -14.85 -4.80 -5.62
C ARG A 328 -16.32 -4.93 -5.95
N PHE A 329 -16.60 -5.67 -7.01
CA PHE A 329 -17.96 -6.07 -7.35
C PHE A 329 -18.45 -7.10 -6.33
N SER A 330 -19.59 -6.83 -5.72
CA SER A 330 -20.18 -7.58 -4.61
C SER A 330 -21.68 -7.76 -4.79
N SER A 331 -22.25 -8.78 -4.16
CA SER A 331 -23.69 -9.03 -4.18
C SER A 331 -24.50 -7.97 -3.40
N CYS A 332 -25.54 -7.40 -4.02
CA CYS A 332 -26.58 -6.53 -3.47
C CYS A 332 -27.98 -7.09 -3.74
N PRO A 333 -28.54 -7.97 -2.89
CA PRO A 333 -29.89 -8.49 -3.12
C PRO A 333 -30.93 -7.36 -3.14
N THR A 334 -32.03 -7.55 -3.88
CA THR A 334 -33.12 -6.57 -3.91
C THR A 334 -33.97 -6.68 -2.65
N VAL A 335 -34.23 -5.54 -2.03
CA VAL A 335 -35.10 -5.42 -0.85
C VAL A 335 -36.31 -4.54 -1.18
N LYS A 336 -37.42 -4.78 -0.46
CA LYS A 336 -38.64 -3.98 -0.58
C LYS A 336 -38.74 -3.03 0.61
N THR A 337 -39.05 -1.77 0.35
CA THR A 337 -39.24 -0.79 1.41
C THR A 337 -40.54 -1.09 2.17
N ASN A 338 -40.46 -1.30 3.49
CA ASN A 338 -41.64 -1.43 4.33
C ASN A 338 -42.32 -0.05 4.47
N GLN A 339 -43.56 0.07 3.99
CA GLN A 339 -44.31 1.33 3.92
C GLN A 339 -44.62 2.00 5.28
N ASP A 340 -44.37 1.32 6.41
CA ASP A 340 -44.56 1.88 7.75
C ASP A 340 -43.40 2.79 8.22
N SER A 341 -42.25 2.79 7.53
CA SER A 341 -41.04 3.55 7.93
C SER A 341 -40.95 4.97 7.37
N ASN A 342 -41.70 5.28 6.30
CA ASN A 342 -41.56 6.55 5.57
C ASN A 342 -42.16 7.77 6.33
N ASN A 343 -43.11 7.53 7.24
CA ASN A 343 -43.68 8.60 8.08
C ASN A 343 -42.79 8.99 9.27
N LEU A 344 -41.79 8.18 9.63
CA LEU A 344 -40.84 8.50 10.71
C LEU A 344 -39.65 9.31 10.17
N ILE A 345 -39.15 8.99 8.97
CA ILE A 345 -37.95 9.58 8.36
C ILE A 345 -38.13 11.07 8.03
N ASN A 346 -39.30 11.47 7.52
CA ASN A 346 -39.63 12.89 7.26
C ASN A 346 -39.73 13.75 8.54
N SER A 347 -39.74 13.13 9.74
CA SER A 347 -39.68 13.86 11.02
C SER A 347 -38.26 13.93 11.62
N ILE A 348 -37.30 13.17 11.06
CA ILE A 348 -35.94 12.99 11.59
C ILE A 348 -34.91 13.87 10.86
N VAL A 349 -35.15 14.18 9.58
CA VAL A 349 -34.29 15.12 8.82
C VAL A 349 -34.59 16.53 9.32
N GLY A 350 -33.82 17.00 10.30
CA GLY A 350 -33.84 18.37 10.80
C GLY A 350 -33.23 19.35 9.79
N ASP A 351 -32.44 20.31 10.27
CA ASP A 351 -31.64 21.22 9.44
C ASP A 351 -30.36 20.58 8.87
N ASN A 352 -30.03 19.36 9.29
CA ASN A 352 -28.89 18.59 8.80
C ASN A 352 -29.32 17.16 8.38
N ALA A 353 -29.17 16.84 7.10
CA ALA A 353 -29.45 15.51 6.54
C ALA A 353 -28.28 14.52 6.68
N PHE A 354 -27.10 14.97 7.14
CA PHE A 354 -25.91 14.14 7.25
C PHE A 354 -25.72 13.60 8.66
N GLN A 355 -25.44 12.30 8.76
CA GLN A 355 -25.11 11.59 10.00
C GLN A 355 -23.67 11.12 9.92
N LEU A 356 -22.89 11.37 10.96
CA LEU A 356 -21.45 11.12 10.96
C LEU A 356 -21.08 9.97 11.90
N ASN A 357 -20.50 8.92 11.33
CA ASN A 357 -19.72 7.91 12.02
C ASN A 357 -18.25 8.38 12.03
N PHE A 358 -17.85 9.09 13.09
CA PHE A 358 -16.53 9.72 13.18
C PHE A 358 -15.53 8.85 13.94
N THR A 359 -14.40 8.55 13.30
CA THR A 359 -13.26 7.86 13.92
C THR A 359 -12.08 8.83 14.01
N CYS A 360 -11.62 9.14 15.22
CA CYS A 360 -10.40 9.92 15.42
C CYS A 360 -9.21 9.00 15.74
N GLY A 361 -8.20 8.97 14.86
CA GLY A 361 -6.99 8.14 15.01
C GLY A 361 -5.90 8.76 15.88
N ILE A 362 -5.97 10.08 16.12
CA ILE A 362 -4.98 10.82 16.91
C ILE A 362 -5.37 10.99 18.38
N THR A 363 -4.38 11.32 19.22
CA THR A 363 -4.58 11.50 20.67
C THR A 363 -5.05 12.91 21.07
N ASP A 364 -4.98 13.91 20.18
CA ASP A 364 -5.42 15.28 20.47
C ASP A 364 -6.94 15.40 20.39
N LYS A 365 -7.59 15.15 21.53
CA LYS A 365 -9.04 15.23 21.65
C LYS A 365 -9.63 16.59 21.25
N LYS A 366 -8.95 17.71 21.52
CA LYS A 366 -9.51 19.04 21.16
C LYS A 366 -9.54 19.23 19.66
N LEU A 367 -8.53 18.70 18.96
CA LEU A 367 -8.49 18.72 17.51
C LEU A 367 -9.57 17.79 16.93
N CYS A 368 -9.74 16.59 17.50
CA CYS A 368 -10.85 15.69 17.14
C CYS A 368 -12.22 16.38 17.30
N ASP A 369 -12.49 17.00 18.45
CA ASP A 369 -13.77 17.66 18.75
C ASP A 369 -14.05 18.81 17.73
N LYS A 370 -13.01 19.53 17.30
CA LYS A 370 -13.12 20.57 16.26
C LYS A 370 -13.41 19.98 14.88
N ALA A 371 -12.75 18.89 14.53
CA ALA A 371 -12.96 18.21 13.26
C ALA A 371 -14.39 17.67 13.17
N GLU A 372 -14.86 16.97 14.20
CA GLU A 372 -16.22 16.44 14.30
C GLU A 372 -17.29 17.56 14.15
N LEU A 373 -17.10 18.69 14.84
CA LEU A 373 -18.00 19.85 14.71
C LEU A 373 -18.00 20.43 13.30
N ALA A 374 -16.85 20.48 12.63
CA ALA A 374 -16.75 21.02 11.27
C ALA A 374 -17.53 20.16 10.25
N PHE A 375 -17.63 18.85 10.45
CA PHE A 375 -18.50 17.96 9.65
C PHE A 375 -19.98 18.27 9.84
N GLU A 376 -20.40 18.48 11.09
CA GLU A 376 -21.80 18.82 11.39
C GLU A 376 -22.21 20.10 10.64
N GLU A 377 -21.36 21.12 10.66
CA GLU A 377 -21.61 22.38 9.94
C GLU A 377 -21.59 22.18 8.42
N ALA A 378 -20.69 21.33 7.89
CA ALA A 378 -20.62 21.06 6.45
C ALA A 378 -21.90 20.37 5.96
N GLY A 379 -22.43 19.41 6.73
CA GLY A 379 -23.70 18.77 6.45
C GLY A 379 -24.87 19.75 6.40
N LYS A 380 -24.92 20.73 7.32
CA LYS A 380 -25.93 21.81 7.31
C LYS A 380 -25.84 22.69 6.07
N VAL A 381 -24.63 23.01 5.60
CA VAL A 381 -24.44 23.82 4.37
C VAL A 381 -25.00 23.08 3.16
N ILE A 382 -24.70 21.79 3.00
CA ILE A 382 -25.21 20.99 1.88
C ILE A 382 -26.73 20.80 1.98
N SER A 383 -27.25 20.56 3.19
CA SER A 383 -28.69 20.38 3.47
C SER A 383 -29.53 21.64 3.20
N LYS A 384 -28.92 22.83 3.16
CA LYS A 384 -29.59 24.06 2.73
C LYS A 384 -29.71 24.17 1.21
N ALA A 385 -28.80 23.54 0.46
CA ALA A 385 -28.76 23.61 -1.00
C ALA A 385 -29.64 22.54 -1.67
N PHE A 386 -29.79 21.36 -1.04
CA PHE A 386 -30.48 20.20 -1.61
C PHE A 386 -31.57 19.65 -0.69
N ILE A 387 -32.54 18.95 -1.28
CA ILE A 387 -33.61 18.25 -0.58
C ILE A 387 -33.23 16.77 -0.46
N PHE A 388 -33.16 16.27 0.77
CA PHE A 388 -32.88 14.86 1.07
C PHE A 388 -34.13 14.18 1.64
N ASN A 389 -34.49 13.04 1.05
CA ASN A 389 -35.61 12.22 1.50
C ASN A 389 -35.19 11.24 2.60
N THR A 390 -33.89 10.91 2.66
CA THR A 390 -33.30 10.02 3.67
C THR A 390 -31.96 10.57 4.16
N PRO A 391 -31.54 10.27 5.40
CA PRO A 391 -30.23 10.68 5.89
C PRO A 391 -29.08 10.09 5.08
N ILE A 392 -28.03 10.88 4.88
CA ILE A 392 -26.75 10.46 4.31
C ILE A 392 -25.80 10.08 5.45
N ILE A 393 -25.30 8.85 5.44
CA ILE A 393 -24.41 8.32 6.48
C ILE A 393 -22.97 8.43 5.99
N ILE A 394 -22.15 9.19 6.70
CA ILE A 394 -20.72 9.39 6.41
C ILE A 394 -19.91 8.58 7.41
N ASN A 395 -18.98 7.77 6.92
CA ASN A 395 -17.96 7.12 7.73
C ASN A 395 -16.61 7.80 7.48
N ALA A 396 -16.14 8.56 8.48
CA ALA A 396 -15.01 9.46 8.33
C ALA A 396 -13.87 9.14 9.33
N LEU A 397 -12.66 8.93 8.79
CA LEU A 397 -11.43 8.84 9.56
C LEU A 397 -10.72 10.20 9.59
N PHE A 398 -10.32 10.63 10.78
CA PHE A 398 -9.40 11.75 10.96
C PHE A 398 -8.12 11.24 11.65
N ASP A 399 -7.06 11.05 10.88
CA ASP A 399 -5.79 10.47 11.34
C ASP A 399 -4.59 11.06 10.59
N ASP A 400 -3.38 10.88 11.10
CA ASP A 400 -2.14 11.30 10.43
C ASP A 400 -1.83 10.36 9.27
N LEU A 401 -2.18 10.78 8.05
CA LEU A 401 -2.00 9.99 6.83
C LEU A 401 -0.54 9.95 6.37
N ASN A 402 0.38 10.65 7.04
CA ASN A 402 1.79 10.76 6.66
C ASN A 402 2.08 11.26 5.24
N ASP A 403 1.07 11.78 4.54
CA ASP A 403 1.21 12.46 3.26
C ASP A 403 1.02 13.96 3.44
N ARG A 404 2.06 14.76 3.18
CA ARG A 404 2.00 16.22 3.34
C ARG A 404 1.19 16.94 2.27
N ARG A 405 0.78 16.25 1.19
CA ARG A 405 0.03 16.81 0.07
C ARG A 405 -1.46 16.53 0.17
N LEU A 406 -1.83 15.39 0.73
CA LEU A 406 -3.22 14.99 0.91
C LEU A 406 -3.82 15.70 2.13
N LEU A 407 -4.86 16.51 1.90
CA LEU A 407 -5.63 17.14 2.98
C LEU A 407 -6.80 16.26 3.41
N GLY A 408 -7.50 15.70 2.44
CA GLY A 408 -8.57 14.76 2.64
C GLY A 408 -8.89 14.03 1.35
N SER A 409 -9.78 13.06 1.46
CA SER A 409 -10.31 12.29 0.35
C SER A 409 -11.66 11.72 0.74
N ALA A 410 -12.63 11.75 -0.16
CA ALA A 410 -13.86 10.98 0.00
C ALA A 410 -14.40 10.45 -1.32
N GLY A 411 -15.19 9.40 -1.20
CA GLY A 411 -15.84 8.74 -2.33
C GLY A 411 -17.15 8.07 -1.90
N PRO A 412 -18.02 7.70 -2.86
CA PRO A 412 -19.18 6.89 -2.57
C PRO A 412 -18.76 5.56 -1.94
N ALA A 413 -19.37 5.17 -0.82
CA ALA A 413 -19.12 3.87 -0.19
C ALA A 413 -19.63 2.69 -1.03
N ARG A 414 -20.53 2.98 -1.98
CA ARG A 414 -21.10 2.01 -2.91
C ARG A 414 -21.62 2.70 -4.16
N LEU A 415 -21.41 2.04 -5.30
CA LEU A 415 -21.96 2.39 -6.61
C LEU A 415 -22.92 1.29 -7.08
N ILE A 416 -24.10 1.70 -7.52
CA ILE A 416 -25.23 0.83 -7.85
C ILE A 416 -25.55 0.94 -9.35
N PRO A 417 -25.61 -0.16 -10.10
CA PRO A 417 -26.04 -0.14 -11.49
C PRO A 417 -27.54 0.11 -11.61
N LEU A 418 -27.93 1.16 -12.33
CA LEU A 418 -29.33 1.48 -12.65
C LEU A 418 -29.48 1.85 -14.12
N VAL A 419 -30.64 1.53 -14.69
CA VAL A 419 -30.99 1.91 -16.07
C VAL A 419 -31.39 3.38 -16.09
N SER A 420 -30.57 4.21 -16.71
CA SER A 420 -30.84 5.64 -16.87
C SER A 420 -32.01 5.87 -17.84
N ASP A 421 -32.57 7.08 -17.89
CA ASP A 421 -33.73 7.39 -18.73
C ASP A 421 -33.45 7.31 -20.25
N ASP A 422 -32.19 7.36 -20.67
CA ASP A 422 -31.75 7.07 -22.05
C ASP A 422 -31.55 5.57 -22.33
N LYS A 423 -31.99 4.73 -21.39
CA LYS A 423 -31.96 3.26 -21.41
C LYS A 423 -30.57 2.64 -21.34
N ILE A 424 -29.55 3.41 -20.95
CA ILE A 424 -28.19 2.90 -20.70
C ILE A 424 -27.99 2.64 -19.20
N THR A 425 -27.40 1.49 -18.87
CA THR A 425 -27.05 1.20 -17.46
C THR A 425 -25.80 1.97 -17.05
N ARG A 426 -25.88 2.64 -15.90
CA ARG A 426 -24.77 3.43 -15.33
C ARG A 426 -24.66 3.17 -13.84
N LEU A 427 -23.48 3.48 -13.29
CA LEU A 427 -23.20 3.39 -11.86
C LEU A 427 -23.64 4.69 -11.15
N TYR A 428 -24.52 4.55 -10.15
CA TYR A 428 -25.05 5.64 -9.33
C TYR A 428 -24.53 5.53 -7.88
N PRO A 429 -24.09 6.62 -7.25
CA PRO A 429 -23.73 6.63 -5.82
C PRO A 429 -24.90 6.20 -4.94
N GLN A 430 -24.67 5.36 -3.94
CA GLN A 430 -25.70 4.94 -2.99
C GLN A 430 -26.40 6.12 -2.31
N ALA A 431 -25.63 7.14 -1.92
CA ALA A 431 -26.12 8.39 -1.36
C ALA A 431 -27.26 9.01 -2.20
N LEU A 432 -27.12 8.94 -3.53
CA LEU A 432 -28.11 9.43 -4.49
C LEU A 432 -29.28 8.46 -4.66
N VAL A 433 -29.01 7.15 -4.81
CA VAL A 433 -30.06 6.13 -5.03
C VAL A 433 -31.09 6.14 -3.90
N LYS A 434 -30.65 6.32 -2.65
CA LYS A 434 -31.53 6.45 -1.48
C LYS A 434 -32.51 7.62 -1.59
N GLN A 435 -32.19 8.66 -2.37
CA GLN A 435 -33.05 9.83 -2.55
C GLN A 435 -34.19 9.59 -3.55
N PHE A 436 -34.08 8.57 -4.41
CA PHE A 436 -35.14 8.23 -5.37
C PHE A 436 -36.34 7.55 -4.71
N ASN A 437 -36.18 7.04 -3.49
CA ASN A 437 -37.26 6.42 -2.69
C ASN A 437 -38.03 5.33 -3.46
N PHE A 438 -37.29 4.48 -4.19
CA PHE A 438 -37.85 3.34 -4.90
C PHE A 438 -38.52 2.38 -3.92
N THR A 439 -39.62 1.76 -4.36
CA THR A 439 -40.28 0.67 -3.61
C THR A 439 -39.40 -0.57 -3.62
N ASN A 440 -38.75 -0.84 -4.75
CA ASN A 440 -37.78 -1.91 -4.93
C ASN A 440 -36.39 -1.31 -5.14
N HIS A 441 -35.45 -1.62 -4.25
CA HIS A 441 -34.09 -1.11 -4.33
C HIS A 441 -33.07 -2.19 -3.94
N PRO A 442 -31.81 -2.08 -4.38
CA PRO A 442 -30.75 -2.93 -3.83
C PRO A 442 -30.61 -2.68 -2.33
N GLU A 443 -30.21 -3.71 -1.59
CA GLU A 443 -29.77 -3.56 -0.21
C GLU A 443 -28.66 -2.52 -0.13
N PHE A 444 -28.81 -1.55 0.77
CA PHE A 444 -27.82 -0.51 0.99
C PHE A 444 -26.78 -0.97 2.00
N ASN A 445 -25.53 -0.53 1.81
CA ASN A 445 -24.50 -0.62 2.83
C ASN A 445 -24.84 0.31 4.01
N ASP A 446 -24.23 0.06 5.16
CA ASP A 446 -24.41 0.88 6.35
C ASP A 446 -23.99 2.35 6.13
N ASP A 447 -22.91 2.55 5.37
CA ASP A 447 -22.36 3.87 5.04
C ASP A 447 -22.67 4.25 3.59
N ASP A 448 -22.89 5.54 3.34
CA ASP A 448 -23.10 6.10 2.00
C ASP A 448 -21.83 6.75 1.42
N ILE A 449 -20.99 7.32 2.30
CA ILE A 449 -19.74 8.01 1.95
C ILE A 449 -18.63 7.49 2.87
N ILE A 450 -17.50 7.11 2.28
CA ILE A 450 -16.24 6.85 3.02
C ILE A 450 -15.34 8.07 2.83
N ALA A 451 -14.78 8.57 3.92
CA ALA A 451 -13.90 9.72 3.89
C ALA A 451 -12.70 9.58 4.84
N MET A 452 -11.57 10.15 4.44
CA MET A 452 -10.33 10.21 5.22
C MET A 452 -9.78 11.63 5.19
N PHE A 453 -9.32 12.14 6.33
CA PHE A 453 -8.80 13.49 6.48
C PHE A 453 -7.51 13.48 7.28
N ASN A 454 -6.52 14.23 6.78
CA ASN A 454 -5.15 14.18 7.28
C ASN A 454 -4.94 15.07 8.51
N ALA A 455 -4.99 14.47 9.69
CA ALA A 455 -4.74 15.17 10.95
C ALA A 455 -3.32 15.74 11.07
N GLY A 456 -2.36 15.26 10.27
CA GLY A 456 -1.00 15.81 10.17
C GLY A 456 -0.92 17.11 9.36
N ALA A 457 -1.98 17.49 8.63
CA ALA A 457 -2.03 18.73 7.87
C ALA A 457 -2.22 19.96 8.78
N ASN A 458 -1.71 21.11 8.33
CA ASN A 458 -1.78 22.36 9.09
C ASN A 458 -3.16 23.04 8.89
N PHE A 459 -4.19 22.49 9.53
CA PHE A 459 -5.54 23.02 9.42
C PHE A 459 -5.79 24.26 10.28
N TRP A 460 -6.76 25.04 9.83
CA TRP A 460 -7.43 26.09 10.58
C TRP A 460 -8.91 25.73 10.72
N PHE A 461 -9.47 25.93 11.90
CA PHE A 461 -10.87 25.68 12.23
C PHE A 461 -11.57 26.98 12.59
N GLU A 462 -12.89 26.99 12.42
CA GLU A 462 -13.72 28.10 12.87
C GLU A 462 -13.48 28.38 14.36
N ASN A 463 -13.32 29.67 14.68
CA ASN A 463 -12.95 30.18 16.00
C ASN A 463 -11.47 30.06 16.43
N ASP A 464 -10.55 29.62 15.56
CA ASP A 464 -9.10 29.63 15.84
C ASP A 464 -8.46 31.04 15.81
N GLY A 465 -9.26 32.08 15.52
CA GLY A 465 -8.78 33.43 15.24
C GLY A 465 -8.41 33.60 13.77
N PRO A 466 -7.59 34.61 13.40
CA PRO A 466 -7.25 34.84 12.00
C PRO A 466 -6.46 33.68 11.39
N ILE A 467 -6.89 33.22 10.21
CA ILE A 467 -6.19 32.18 9.46
C ILE A 467 -4.80 32.66 9.00
N LYS A 468 -3.79 31.79 9.08
CA LYS A 468 -2.42 32.08 8.64
C LYS A 468 -2.22 31.68 7.18
N PRO A 469 -1.27 32.32 6.45
CA PRO A 469 -1.02 32.02 5.03
C PRO A 469 -0.65 30.57 4.69
N ASN A 470 -0.22 29.77 5.67
CA ASN A 470 0.17 28.38 5.50
C ASN A 470 -0.87 27.39 6.06
N GLN A 471 -2.04 27.86 6.47
CA GLN A 471 -3.11 27.01 7.00
C GLN A 471 -4.19 26.76 5.95
N ALA A 472 -4.67 25.53 5.88
CA ALA A 472 -5.84 25.17 5.08
C ALA A 472 -7.12 25.31 5.93
N ASN A 473 -8.19 25.89 5.38
CA ASN A 473 -9.48 25.90 6.06
C ASN A 473 -10.10 24.50 6.00
N PHE A 474 -10.28 23.85 7.16
CA PHE A 474 -10.75 22.46 7.22
C PHE A 474 -12.19 22.29 6.75
N HIS A 475 -13.05 23.28 7.01
CA HIS A 475 -14.46 23.25 6.62
C HIS A 475 -14.62 23.25 5.09
N THR A 476 -13.81 24.03 4.37
CA THR A 476 -13.77 24.00 2.89
C THR A 476 -13.34 22.64 2.36
N VAL A 477 -12.37 21.98 3.00
CA VAL A 477 -11.93 20.63 2.61
C VAL A 477 -13.05 19.63 2.80
N ILE A 478 -13.74 19.62 3.95
CA ILE A 478 -14.87 18.70 4.17
C ILE A 478 -15.95 18.90 3.11
N LEU A 479 -16.37 20.15 2.85
CA LEU A 479 -17.40 20.43 1.86
C LEU A 479 -17.01 19.88 0.48
N HIS A 480 -15.78 20.13 0.06
CA HIS A 480 -15.23 19.64 -1.19
C HIS A 480 -15.28 18.10 -1.27
N GLU A 481 -14.72 17.41 -0.28
CA GLU A 481 -14.68 15.94 -0.26
C GLU A 481 -16.08 15.32 -0.23
N LEU A 482 -17.02 15.88 0.54
CA LEU A 482 -18.38 15.35 0.59
C LEU A 482 -19.09 15.41 -0.76
N PHE A 483 -18.79 16.38 -1.64
CA PHE A 483 -19.33 16.39 -3.00
C PHE A 483 -18.77 15.26 -3.87
N HIS A 484 -17.51 14.85 -3.68
CA HIS A 484 -17.00 13.62 -4.29
C HIS A 484 -17.78 12.40 -3.78
N GLY A 485 -18.01 12.31 -2.47
CA GLY A 485 -18.84 11.27 -1.86
C GLY A 485 -20.27 11.21 -2.40
N LEU A 486 -20.86 12.36 -2.70
CA LEU A 486 -22.19 12.48 -3.30
C LEU A 486 -22.22 12.15 -4.80
N GLY A 487 -21.07 11.97 -5.46
CA GLY A 487 -20.99 11.56 -6.86
C GLY A 487 -20.42 12.57 -7.84
N PHE A 488 -19.84 13.69 -7.37
CA PHE A 488 -19.05 14.56 -8.24
C PHE A 488 -17.69 13.88 -8.53
N THR A 489 -17.68 12.83 -9.33
CA THR A 489 -16.45 12.15 -9.73
C THR A 489 -16.67 11.45 -11.05
N SER A 490 -15.67 11.52 -11.93
CA SER A 490 -15.69 10.73 -13.15
C SER A 490 -15.26 9.28 -12.85
N SER A 491 -15.89 8.32 -13.52
CA SER A 491 -15.41 6.93 -13.54
C SER A 491 -14.25 6.74 -14.54
N TYR A 492 -14.02 7.72 -15.42
CA TYR A 492 -12.88 7.67 -16.33
C TYR A 492 -11.59 7.90 -15.56
N ARG A 493 -10.77 6.86 -15.47
CA ARG A 493 -9.49 6.89 -14.77
C ARG A 493 -8.50 6.00 -15.51
N ASP A 494 -7.29 5.99 -15.01
CA ASP A 494 -6.22 5.14 -15.52
C ASP A 494 -6.23 3.75 -14.86
N HIS A 495 -7.38 3.06 -14.94
CA HIS A 495 -7.62 1.81 -14.22
C HIS A 495 -6.60 0.72 -14.56
N VAL A 496 -6.21 0.60 -15.84
CA VAL A 496 -5.29 -0.45 -16.30
C VAL A 496 -3.86 -0.20 -15.83
N ASN A 497 -3.31 1.01 -16.00
CA ASN A 497 -1.94 1.25 -15.56
C ASN A 497 -1.86 1.26 -14.03
N ASN A 498 -2.91 1.70 -13.31
CA ASN A 498 -2.98 1.56 -11.86
C ASN A 498 -2.98 0.09 -11.40
N ALA A 499 -3.70 -0.79 -12.10
CA ALA A 499 -3.70 -2.23 -11.80
C ALA A 499 -2.34 -2.90 -12.10
N LEU A 500 -1.57 -2.35 -13.04
CA LEU A 500 -0.26 -2.89 -13.45
C LEU A 500 0.94 -2.17 -12.81
N ASP A 501 0.72 -1.15 -11.98
CA ASP A 501 1.75 -0.25 -11.44
C ASP A 501 2.64 0.34 -12.56
N MET A 502 1.98 0.80 -13.63
CA MET A 502 2.62 1.38 -14.82
C MET A 502 2.40 2.90 -14.89
N LYS A 503 3.21 3.57 -15.72
CA LYS A 503 3.04 5.01 -15.94
C LYS A 503 1.77 5.30 -16.74
N SER A 504 0.97 6.22 -16.24
CA SER A 504 -0.26 6.69 -16.88
C SER A 504 -0.08 7.25 -18.28
N ASP A 505 -0.84 6.71 -19.24
CA ASP A 505 -0.92 7.20 -20.61
C ASP A 505 -2.27 6.98 -21.33
N ALA A 506 -3.29 6.45 -20.64
CA ALA A 506 -4.62 6.18 -21.19
C ALA A 506 -5.72 6.39 -20.14
N LEU A 507 -6.97 6.62 -20.57
CA LEU A 507 -8.15 6.69 -19.70
C LEU A 507 -9.25 5.79 -20.21
N SER A 508 -9.92 5.08 -19.30
CA SER A 508 -11.11 4.28 -19.60
C SER A 508 -12.15 4.44 -18.48
N PRO A 509 -13.44 4.12 -18.72
CA PRO A 509 -14.38 3.85 -17.65
C PRO A 509 -13.93 2.63 -16.84
N ILE A 510 -14.68 2.29 -15.79
CA ILE A 510 -14.39 1.13 -14.94
C ILE A 510 -14.49 -0.16 -15.78
N PRO A 511 -13.40 -0.94 -15.91
CA PRO A 511 -13.48 -2.27 -16.51
C PRO A 511 -14.19 -3.21 -15.52
N VAL A 512 -15.33 -3.75 -15.93
CA VAL A 512 -16.09 -4.71 -15.12
C VAL A 512 -15.45 -6.08 -15.29
N LEU A 513 -14.71 -6.47 -14.24
CA LEU A 513 -13.94 -7.70 -14.16
C LEU A 513 -14.47 -8.55 -13.01
N THR A 514 -14.87 -9.77 -13.34
CA THR A 514 -15.35 -10.76 -12.37
C THR A 514 -14.33 -11.87 -12.23
N PHE A 515 -13.93 -12.12 -10.98
CA PHE A 515 -12.94 -13.14 -10.61
C PHE A 515 -13.62 -14.26 -9.81
N GLU A 516 -13.08 -15.48 -9.90
CA GLU A 516 -13.57 -16.61 -9.09
C GLU A 516 -13.09 -16.56 -7.63
N THR A 517 -12.02 -15.82 -7.36
CA THR A 517 -11.37 -15.73 -6.05
C THR A 517 -11.67 -14.39 -5.38
N GLU A 518 -11.77 -14.41 -4.04
CA GLU A 518 -11.98 -13.19 -3.25
C GLU A 518 -10.76 -12.27 -3.23
N GLU A 519 -9.56 -12.78 -3.49
CA GLU A 519 -8.30 -12.02 -3.59
C GLU A 519 -7.58 -12.34 -4.90
N PRO A 520 -7.99 -11.70 -6.01
CA PRO A 520 -7.47 -12.03 -7.33
C PRO A 520 -6.06 -11.48 -7.56
N THR A 521 -5.25 -12.27 -8.25
CA THR A 521 -3.91 -11.91 -8.74
C THR A 521 -3.95 -11.75 -10.26
N LEU A 522 -2.88 -11.15 -10.82
CA LEU A 522 -2.74 -11.03 -12.28
C LEU A 522 -2.68 -12.37 -13.02
N LEU A 523 -2.48 -13.48 -12.31
CA LEU A 523 -2.41 -14.83 -12.85
C LEU A 523 -3.75 -15.58 -12.79
N ASP A 524 -4.76 -15.00 -12.15
CA ASP A 524 -6.06 -15.65 -12.02
C ASP A 524 -6.93 -15.42 -13.27
N PRO A 525 -7.77 -16.40 -13.65
CA PRO A 525 -8.75 -16.23 -14.72
C PRO A 525 -9.69 -15.06 -14.43
N VAL A 526 -10.09 -14.36 -15.50
CA VAL A 526 -10.97 -13.20 -15.36
C VAL A 526 -12.04 -13.20 -16.44
N LEU A 527 -13.25 -12.83 -16.04
CA LEU A 527 -14.37 -12.57 -16.92
C LEU A 527 -14.52 -11.08 -17.13
N PHE A 528 -14.45 -10.63 -18.38
CA PHE A 528 -14.70 -9.24 -18.77
C PHE A 528 -16.15 -9.06 -19.22
N GLU A 529 -16.89 -8.19 -18.55
CA GLU A 529 -18.29 -7.88 -18.86
C GLU A 529 -18.45 -6.62 -19.70
N GLY A 530 -17.43 -5.76 -19.73
CA GLY A 530 -17.41 -4.49 -20.46
C GLY A 530 -16.87 -3.35 -19.61
N PHE A 531 -16.89 -2.14 -20.15
CA PHE A 531 -16.61 -0.90 -19.46
C PHE A 531 -17.93 -0.23 -19.03
N ALA A 532 -18.00 0.16 -17.76
CA ALA A 532 -19.15 0.83 -17.16
C ALA A 532 -18.82 2.27 -16.78
N GLU A 533 -19.70 3.19 -17.18
CA GLU A 533 -19.60 4.60 -16.84
C GLU A 533 -20.49 4.97 -15.64
N SER A 534 -20.11 6.03 -14.92
CA SER A 534 -20.95 6.58 -13.85
C SER A 534 -22.02 7.51 -14.41
N ILE A 535 -23.04 7.82 -13.59
CA ILE A 535 -24.03 8.83 -13.95
C ILE A 535 -23.41 10.23 -14.17
N PHE A 536 -22.29 10.56 -13.54
CA PHE A 536 -21.58 11.81 -13.80
C PHE A 536 -21.07 11.89 -15.24
N ASP A 537 -20.49 10.78 -15.73
CA ASP A 537 -19.87 10.70 -17.06
C ASP A 537 -20.85 10.88 -18.21
N ARG A 538 -22.13 10.55 -17.98
CA ARG A 538 -23.21 10.76 -18.96
C ARG A 538 -23.22 12.17 -19.55
N PHE A 539 -22.93 13.15 -18.71
CA PHE A 539 -23.03 14.57 -19.05
C PHE A 539 -21.69 15.17 -19.48
N VAL A 540 -20.62 14.37 -19.55
CA VAL A 540 -19.30 14.87 -19.93
C VAL A 540 -19.12 14.82 -21.46
N MET A 541 -18.69 15.95 -22.00
CA MET A 541 -18.43 16.15 -23.42
C MET A 541 -16.95 16.46 -23.65
N VAL A 542 -16.33 15.78 -24.61
CA VAL A 542 -15.00 16.08 -25.13
C VAL A 542 -15.13 17.08 -26.27
N LEU A 543 -14.42 18.19 -26.13
CA LEU A 543 -14.42 19.29 -27.07
C LEU A 543 -13.41 19.03 -28.21
N PRO A 544 -13.74 19.43 -29.45
CA PRO A 544 -12.79 19.40 -30.55
C PRO A 544 -11.58 20.29 -30.26
N ASP A 545 -10.47 20.06 -30.96
CA ASP A 545 -9.32 20.97 -30.83
C ASP A 545 -9.72 22.37 -31.34
N THR A 546 -9.29 23.42 -30.64
CA THR A 546 -9.61 24.81 -31.02
C THR A 546 -9.08 25.20 -32.39
N SER A 547 -8.12 24.43 -32.92
CA SER A 547 -7.55 24.58 -34.26
C SER A 547 -8.26 23.75 -35.32
N ASP A 548 -9.30 22.98 -34.98
CA ASP A 548 -10.05 22.14 -35.92
C ASP A 548 -10.87 23.01 -36.89
N PRO A 549 -10.48 23.11 -38.17
CA PRO A 549 -11.18 23.92 -39.15
C PRO A 549 -12.47 23.26 -39.66
N THR A 550 -12.69 21.99 -39.31
CA THR A 550 -13.82 21.19 -39.82
C THR A 550 -15.10 21.38 -39.03
N GLY A 551 -15.02 22.00 -37.84
CA GLY A 551 -16.17 22.24 -36.97
C GLY A 551 -16.74 20.95 -36.39
N THR A 552 -15.89 19.97 -36.07
CA THR A 552 -16.33 18.71 -35.47
C THR A 552 -17.14 18.98 -34.19
N PRO A 553 -18.35 18.43 -34.05
CA PRO A 553 -19.14 18.63 -32.84
C PRO A 553 -18.49 17.94 -31.63
N PRO A 554 -18.70 18.46 -30.42
CA PRO A 554 -18.29 17.77 -29.19
C PRO A 554 -18.86 16.36 -29.11
N THR A 555 -18.08 15.43 -28.55
CA THR A 555 -18.42 14.01 -28.45
C THR A 555 -18.61 13.61 -26.98
N SER A 556 -19.69 12.90 -26.67
CA SER A 556 -19.99 12.49 -25.29
C SER A 556 -19.10 11.33 -24.82
N PHE A 557 -18.86 11.26 -23.51
CA PHE A 557 -18.22 10.10 -22.88
C PHE A 557 -18.96 8.81 -23.18
N THR A 558 -20.30 8.79 -23.14
CA THR A 558 -21.10 7.61 -23.55
C THR A 558 -20.75 7.10 -24.95
N ASN A 559 -20.42 7.97 -25.91
CA ASN A 559 -19.97 7.52 -27.23
C ASN A 559 -18.61 6.82 -27.16
N PHE A 560 -17.68 7.33 -26.35
CA PHE A 560 -16.39 6.70 -26.13
C PHE A 560 -16.50 5.39 -25.33
N THR A 561 -17.37 5.30 -24.33
CA THR A 561 -17.68 4.03 -23.63
C THR A 561 -18.14 2.97 -24.63
N ASN A 562 -19.04 3.32 -25.55
CA ASN A 562 -19.49 2.41 -26.60
C ASN A 562 -18.35 1.99 -27.54
N GLN A 563 -17.42 2.91 -27.87
CA GLN A 563 -16.26 2.57 -28.68
C GLN A 563 -15.32 1.60 -27.96
N LEU A 564 -15.04 1.84 -26.67
CA LEU A 564 -14.19 0.95 -25.85
C LEU A 564 -14.83 -0.43 -25.66
N ASN A 565 -16.16 -0.50 -25.55
CA ASN A 565 -16.91 -1.75 -25.48
C ASN A 565 -16.91 -2.57 -26.79
N ASN A 566 -16.35 -2.05 -27.89
CA ASN A 566 -16.09 -2.86 -29.08
C ASN A 566 -14.88 -3.81 -28.90
N PHE A 567 -14.09 -3.65 -27.83
CA PHE A 567 -12.93 -4.49 -27.52
C PHE A 567 -13.29 -5.99 -27.46
N GLY A 568 -14.43 -6.31 -26.85
CA GLY A 568 -14.92 -7.68 -26.77
C GLY A 568 -16.38 -7.74 -26.32
N PRO A 569 -17.12 -8.79 -26.69
CA PRO A 569 -18.49 -8.97 -26.21
C PRO A 569 -18.51 -9.14 -24.68
N PRO A 570 -19.61 -8.78 -24.00
CA PRO A 570 -19.78 -9.08 -22.58
C PRO A 570 -19.61 -10.57 -22.27
N ASN A 571 -19.05 -10.88 -21.10
CA ASN A 571 -18.72 -12.23 -20.65
C ASN A 571 -17.58 -12.88 -21.46
N THR A 572 -16.63 -12.09 -21.95
CA THR A 572 -15.41 -12.64 -22.57
C THR A 572 -14.48 -13.17 -21.49
N ASN A 573 -14.07 -14.43 -21.60
CA ASN A 573 -13.21 -15.09 -20.61
C ASN A 573 -11.74 -15.02 -21.05
N PHE A 574 -10.87 -14.62 -20.13
CA PHE A 574 -9.41 -14.59 -20.32
C PHE A 574 -8.75 -15.57 -19.37
N SER A 575 -7.71 -16.25 -19.87
CA SER A 575 -7.01 -17.29 -19.08
C SER A 575 -6.35 -16.71 -17.83
N THR A 576 -5.86 -15.47 -17.92
CA THR A 576 -5.34 -14.69 -16.79
C THR A 576 -5.71 -13.22 -16.93
N ALA A 577 -5.77 -12.47 -15.83
CA ALA A 577 -5.96 -11.01 -15.89
C ALA A 577 -4.83 -10.30 -16.64
N ASN A 578 -3.61 -10.82 -16.57
CA ASN A 578 -2.49 -10.35 -17.37
C ASN A 578 -2.75 -10.50 -18.89
N ASP A 579 -3.38 -11.59 -19.34
CA ASP A 579 -3.76 -11.76 -20.75
C ASP A 579 -4.80 -10.71 -21.16
N PHE A 580 -5.83 -10.49 -20.32
CA PHE A 580 -6.81 -9.42 -20.54
C PHE A 580 -6.14 -8.06 -20.75
N PHE A 581 -5.28 -7.64 -19.82
CA PHE A 581 -4.64 -6.32 -19.92
C PHE A 581 -3.70 -6.22 -21.12
N ASN A 582 -2.95 -7.28 -21.45
CA ASN A 582 -2.07 -7.28 -22.62
C ASN A 582 -2.86 -7.18 -23.93
N GLU A 583 -3.96 -7.92 -24.06
CA GLU A 583 -4.84 -7.86 -25.23
C GLU A 583 -5.54 -6.50 -25.34
N LEU A 584 -6.05 -5.96 -24.22
CA LEU A 584 -6.64 -4.64 -24.17
C LEU A 584 -5.65 -3.58 -24.61
N MET A 585 -4.44 -3.56 -24.04
CA MET A 585 -3.42 -2.56 -24.39
C MET A 585 -2.95 -2.63 -25.85
N ALA A 586 -3.06 -3.80 -26.49
CA ALA A 586 -2.76 -4.00 -27.90
C ALA A 586 -3.91 -3.62 -28.85
N SER A 587 -5.12 -3.37 -28.31
CA SER A 587 -6.32 -3.13 -29.10
C SER A 587 -6.36 -1.74 -29.76
N PRO A 588 -7.12 -1.59 -30.87
CA PRO A 588 -7.47 -0.28 -31.43
C PRO A 588 -8.23 0.60 -30.44
N GLU A 589 -9.08 0.03 -29.61
CA GLU A 589 -9.86 0.73 -28.58
C GLU A 589 -8.93 1.43 -27.59
N TRP A 590 -7.90 0.73 -27.10
CA TRP A 590 -6.89 1.33 -26.24
C TRP A 590 -6.05 2.39 -26.95
N THR A 591 -5.52 2.05 -28.13
CA THR A 591 -4.56 2.89 -28.85
C THR A 591 -5.20 4.17 -29.39
N ASN A 592 -6.45 4.09 -29.89
CA ASN A 592 -7.10 5.21 -30.57
C ASN A 592 -8.10 5.96 -29.68
N VAL A 593 -8.73 5.28 -28.70
CA VAL A 593 -9.76 5.90 -27.85
C VAL A 593 -9.19 6.25 -26.48
N ALA A 594 -8.69 5.27 -25.73
CA ALA A 594 -8.24 5.50 -24.35
C ALA A 594 -7.08 6.52 -24.27
N LYS A 595 -6.08 6.40 -25.17
CA LYS A 595 -4.96 7.35 -25.24
C LYS A 595 -5.38 8.73 -25.74
N TYR A 596 -6.37 8.81 -26.62
CA TYR A 596 -6.92 10.09 -27.07
C TYR A 596 -7.60 10.83 -25.92
N LEU A 597 -8.42 10.13 -25.13
CA LEU A 597 -9.07 10.68 -23.95
C LEU A 597 -8.07 11.16 -22.91
N PHE A 598 -7.01 10.38 -22.65
CA PHE A 598 -5.93 10.81 -21.76
C PHE A 598 -5.27 12.10 -22.22
N LYS A 599 -4.92 12.19 -23.51
CA LYS A 599 -4.36 13.43 -24.07
C LYS A 599 -5.31 14.62 -23.88
N LYS A 600 -6.61 14.42 -24.12
CA LYS A 600 -7.63 15.46 -23.90
C LYS A 600 -7.69 15.85 -22.43
N ALA A 601 -7.66 14.90 -21.49
CA ALA A 601 -7.71 15.17 -20.05
C ALA A 601 -6.48 15.93 -19.51
N THR A 602 -5.43 16.10 -20.33
CA THR A 602 -4.23 16.91 -20.04
C THR A 602 -4.12 18.19 -20.90
N LEU A 603 -5.19 18.57 -21.60
CA LEU A 603 -5.28 19.80 -22.37
C LEU A 603 -6.33 20.73 -21.77
N GLU A 604 -5.95 21.92 -21.31
CA GLU A 604 -6.87 22.90 -20.69
C GLU A 604 -8.11 23.17 -21.58
N LYS A 605 -9.30 23.19 -20.96
CA LYS A 605 -10.60 23.47 -21.61
C LYS A 605 -10.93 22.52 -22.77
N SER A 606 -10.52 21.27 -22.65
CA SER A 606 -10.82 20.22 -23.64
C SER A 606 -12.05 19.38 -23.28
N MET A 607 -12.57 19.51 -22.06
CA MET A 607 -13.72 18.75 -21.57
C MET A 607 -14.63 19.65 -20.72
N MET A 608 -15.92 19.36 -20.76
CA MET A 608 -16.91 20.05 -19.95
C MET A 608 -18.05 19.12 -19.54
N PHE A 609 -18.65 19.40 -18.40
CA PHE A 609 -19.94 18.84 -17.98
C PHE A 609 -21.07 19.70 -18.55
N VAL A 610 -22.02 19.09 -19.24
CA VAL A 610 -23.16 19.76 -19.87
C VAL A 610 -24.45 19.20 -19.29
N PRO A 611 -25.14 19.96 -18.42
CA PRO A 611 -26.46 19.58 -17.90
C PRO A 611 -27.45 19.29 -19.02
N ARG A 612 -28.42 18.42 -18.74
CA ARG A 612 -29.50 18.14 -19.70
C ARG A 612 -30.27 19.43 -20.02
N ASP A 613 -30.62 19.63 -21.28
CA ASP A 613 -31.43 20.76 -21.78
C ASP A 613 -30.77 22.14 -21.63
N VAL A 614 -29.45 22.16 -21.41
CA VAL A 614 -28.63 23.37 -21.42
C VAL A 614 -27.80 23.41 -22.72
N ASP A 615 -27.64 24.60 -23.30
CA ASP A 615 -26.78 24.76 -24.47
C ASP A 615 -25.33 24.48 -24.06
N ILE A 616 -24.56 23.84 -24.95
CA ILE A 616 -23.16 23.50 -24.68
C ILE A 616 -22.30 24.72 -24.32
N VAL A 617 -22.69 25.92 -24.78
CA VAL A 617 -22.02 27.17 -24.43
C VAL A 617 -22.09 27.50 -22.93
N ASP A 618 -23.09 26.96 -22.24
CA ASP A 618 -23.31 27.14 -20.81
C ASP A 618 -22.74 25.98 -19.97
N GLY A 619 -22.06 25.02 -20.61
CA GLY A 619 -21.37 23.92 -19.94
C GLY A 619 -20.31 24.37 -18.92
N THR A 620 -19.99 23.47 -17.99
CA THR A 620 -19.00 23.71 -16.94
C THR A 620 -17.68 23.05 -17.32
N PHE A 621 -16.62 23.84 -17.52
CA PHE A 621 -15.30 23.29 -17.86
C PHE A 621 -14.74 22.44 -16.73
N LEU A 622 -14.28 21.24 -17.08
CA LEU A 622 -13.60 20.35 -16.14
C LEU A 622 -12.10 20.65 -16.11
N GLU A 623 -11.44 20.26 -15.02
CA GLU A 623 -10.00 20.42 -14.85
C GLU A 623 -9.24 19.47 -15.77
N THR A 624 -8.65 20.03 -16.82
CA THR A 624 -7.86 19.30 -17.81
C THR A 624 -6.50 19.94 -18.07
N SER A 625 -6.07 20.90 -17.25
CA SER A 625 -4.78 21.60 -17.42
C SER A 625 -3.59 20.87 -16.79
N LEU A 626 -3.85 19.90 -15.91
CA LEU A 626 -2.81 19.15 -15.20
C LEU A 626 -2.02 18.25 -16.16
N ASN A 627 -0.71 18.52 -16.25
CA ASN A 627 0.23 17.77 -17.06
C ASN A 627 1.54 17.53 -16.28
N PRO A 628 1.86 16.28 -15.88
CA PRO A 628 1.14 15.04 -16.21
C PRO A 628 -0.27 14.97 -15.60
N TYR A 629 -1.13 14.11 -16.16
CA TYR A 629 -2.45 13.80 -15.62
C TYR A 629 -2.34 13.48 -14.13
N ALA A 630 -3.25 14.03 -13.32
CA ALA A 630 -3.28 13.80 -11.87
C ALA A 630 -4.49 12.93 -11.52
N PRO A 631 -4.28 11.63 -11.19
CA PRO A 631 -5.35 10.74 -10.77
C PRO A 631 -6.18 11.32 -9.62
N GLY A 632 -7.50 11.20 -9.69
CA GLY A 632 -8.42 11.77 -8.70
C GLY A 632 -8.65 13.28 -8.85
N SER A 633 -7.73 14.03 -9.47
CA SER A 633 -7.88 15.47 -9.68
C SER A 633 -8.39 15.81 -11.08
N SER A 634 -7.66 15.40 -12.12
CA SER A 634 -8.04 15.65 -13.50
C SER A 634 -9.44 15.10 -13.79
N ILE A 635 -10.25 15.86 -14.53
CA ILE A 635 -11.64 15.59 -14.97
C ILE A 635 -12.69 15.35 -13.87
N SER A 636 -12.29 15.20 -12.61
CA SER A 636 -13.20 15.11 -11.46
C SER A 636 -13.32 16.43 -10.68
N HIS A 637 -12.78 17.51 -11.23
CA HIS A 637 -12.85 18.87 -10.70
C HIS A 637 -13.31 19.84 -11.77
N VAL A 638 -13.79 21.02 -11.35
CA VAL A 638 -13.98 22.15 -12.26
C VAL A 638 -12.64 22.83 -12.55
N SER A 639 -12.52 23.45 -13.72
CA SER A 639 -11.30 24.13 -14.13
C SER A 639 -10.92 25.25 -13.16
N GLU A 640 -9.74 25.14 -12.55
CA GLU A 640 -9.21 26.15 -11.63
C GLU A 640 -9.11 27.51 -12.32
N ALA A 641 -8.51 27.54 -13.51
CA ALA A 641 -8.32 28.76 -14.30
C ALA A 641 -9.61 29.51 -14.66
N VAL A 642 -10.76 28.83 -14.64
CA VAL A 642 -12.06 29.44 -14.98
C VAL A 642 -12.84 29.85 -13.73
N TYR A 643 -12.76 29.07 -12.64
CA TYR A 643 -13.71 29.17 -11.54
C TYR A 643 -13.14 29.68 -10.21
N SER A 644 -11.83 29.93 -10.09
CA SER A 644 -11.20 30.41 -8.83
C SER A 644 -11.83 31.68 -8.26
N ASP A 645 -12.15 32.66 -9.10
CA ASP A 645 -12.74 33.96 -8.69
C ASP A 645 -14.24 34.03 -9.00
N THR A 646 -14.96 32.91 -8.87
CA THR A 646 -16.39 32.82 -9.18
C THR A 646 -17.15 32.15 -8.04
N SER A 647 -18.48 32.17 -8.11
CA SER A 647 -19.35 31.46 -7.17
C SER A 647 -19.14 29.94 -7.14
N ASP A 648 -18.46 29.37 -8.14
CA ASP A 648 -18.29 27.92 -8.33
C ASP A 648 -16.85 27.47 -8.02
N PHE A 649 -16.24 28.06 -7.00
CA PHE A 649 -14.85 27.80 -6.60
C PHE A 649 -14.64 26.46 -5.85
N LEU A 650 -15.71 25.86 -5.30
CA LEU A 650 -15.59 24.79 -4.31
C LEU A 650 -14.94 23.52 -4.86
N MET A 651 -15.34 23.09 -6.06
CA MET A 651 -14.87 21.84 -6.67
C MET A 651 -13.62 22.01 -7.55
N ARG A 652 -12.76 22.98 -7.24
CA ARG A 652 -11.42 23.08 -7.86
C ARG A 652 -10.46 22.12 -7.16
N PHE A 653 -9.49 21.57 -7.88
CA PHE A 653 -8.55 20.61 -7.29
C PHE A 653 -7.60 21.25 -6.26
N ALA A 654 -7.35 22.55 -6.37
CA ALA A 654 -6.44 23.28 -5.49
C ALA A 654 -7.22 24.04 -4.41
N LEU A 655 -6.80 23.86 -3.16
CA LEU A 655 -7.22 24.67 -2.04
C LEU A 655 -6.19 25.78 -1.78
N GLU A 656 -6.63 27.02 -1.70
CA GLU A 656 -5.76 28.16 -1.37
C GLU A 656 -5.58 28.29 0.15
N PRO A 657 -4.36 28.10 0.69
CA PRO A 657 -4.12 28.29 2.12
C PRO A 657 -4.17 29.77 2.49
N GLY A 658 -4.59 30.05 3.73
CA GLY A 658 -4.70 31.41 4.25
C GLY A 658 -5.99 32.14 3.91
N LEU A 659 -6.98 31.47 3.32
CA LEU A 659 -8.31 32.02 3.06
C LEU A 659 -9.37 31.25 3.85
N THR A 660 -10.30 31.98 4.46
CA THR A 660 -11.53 31.39 5.01
C THR A 660 -12.53 31.10 3.90
N ILE A 661 -13.55 30.29 4.20
CA ILE A 661 -14.64 30.06 3.25
C ILE A 661 -15.41 31.35 2.93
N ASP A 662 -15.56 32.25 3.91
CA ASP A 662 -16.19 33.56 3.71
C ASP A 662 -15.38 34.43 2.76
N ASP A 663 -14.04 34.41 2.86
CA ASP A 663 -13.17 35.13 1.92
C ASP A 663 -13.39 34.64 0.49
N LEU A 664 -13.51 33.32 0.29
CA LEU A 664 -13.79 32.69 -1.01
C LEU A 664 -15.19 33.02 -1.53
N ILE A 665 -16.20 33.06 -0.66
CA ILE A 665 -17.57 33.48 -1.03
C ILE A 665 -17.57 34.94 -1.47
N ILE A 666 -16.86 35.82 -0.75
CA ILE A 666 -16.74 37.24 -1.08
C ILE A 666 -16.00 37.42 -2.40
N SER A 667 -14.86 36.73 -2.62
CA SER A 667 -14.10 36.82 -3.87
C SER A 667 -14.91 36.29 -5.07
N GLY A 668 -15.70 35.24 -4.85
CA GLY A 668 -16.62 34.66 -5.83
C GLY A 668 -17.87 35.50 -6.14
N GLY A 669 -17.98 36.72 -5.61
CA GLY A 669 -19.08 37.65 -5.90
C GLY A 669 -20.26 37.59 -4.93
N ASN A 670 -20.08 36.98 -3.75
CA ASN A 670 -21.05 36.91 -2.66
C ASN A 670 -22.41 36.30 -3.08
N PHE A 671 -22.34 35.16 -3.78
CA PHE A 671 -23.53 34.41 -4.18
C PHE A 671 -24.37 33.99 -2.97
N SER A 672 -25.69 34.11 -3.06
CA SER A 672 -26.60 33.84 -1.94
C SER A 672 -26.62 32.38 -1.50
N GLY A 673 -26.22 31.45 -2.36
CA GLY A 673 -26.03 30.03 -2.01
C GLY A 673 -24.75 29.74 -1.23
N GLY A 674 -23.94 30.77 -0.92
CA GLY A 674 -22.69 30.62 -0.18
C GLY A 674 -21.65 29.86 -0.98
N ALA A 675 -21.05 28.84 -0.37
CA ALA A 675 -20.00 28.01 -0.99
C ALA A 675 -20.53 27.04 -2.05
N VAL A 676 -21.83 26.74 -2.06
CA VAL A 676 -22.44 25.84 -3.05
C VAL A 676 -22.94 26.69 -4.23
N GLY A 677 -22.09 26.84 -5.24
CA GLY A 677 -22.35 27.66 -6.42
C GLY A 677 -23.45 27.13 -7.35
N PRO A 678 -23.98 27.98 -8.25
CA PRO A 678 -25.07 27.62 -9.16
C PRO A 678 -24.71 26.53 -10.17
N ARG A 679 -23.46 26.44 -10.64
CA ARG A 679 -23.02 25.36 -11.53
C ARG A 679 -22.88 24.05 -10.77
N LEU A 680 -22.36 24.08 -9.55
CA LEU A 680 -22.33 22.90 -8.68
C LEU A 680 -23.76 22.37 -8.43
N ILE A 681 -24.70 23.27 -8.11
CA ILE A 681 -26.12 22.93 -7.98
C ILE A 681 -26.65 22.29 -9.27
N SER A 682 -26.37 22.89 -10.44
CA SER A 682 -26.82 22.38 -11.74
C SER A 682 -26.26 20.99 -12.07
N ILE A 683 -24.99 20.74 -11.75
CA ILE A 683 -24.34 19.44 -11.91
C ILE A 683 -25.04 18.40 -11.03
N MET A 684 -25.19 18.66 -9.73
CA MET A 684 -25.81 17.70 -8.80
C MET A 684 -27.28 17.45 -9.14
N ASN A 685 -28.02 18.47 -9.61
CA ASN A 685 -29.38 18.29 -10.15
C ASN A 685 -29.41 17.35 -11.36
N SER A 686 -28.43 17.46 -12.25
CA SER A 686 -28.33 16.61 -13.44
C SER A 686 -28.09 15.13 -13.08
N LEU A 687 -27.38 14.88 -11.97
CA LEU A 687 -27.20 13.52 -11.45
C LEU A 687 -28.51 12.96 -10.87
N GLY A 688 -29.33 13.79 -10.25
CA GLY A 688 -30.61 13.40 -9.67
C GLY A 688 -30.92 13.96 -8.27
N TYR A 689 -30.09 14.86 -7.72
CA TYR A 689 -30.37 15.49 -6.43
C TYR A 689 -31.41 16.61 -6.58
N ALA A 690 -32.46 16.58 -5.76
CA ALA A 690 -33.52 17.57 -5.81
C ALA A 690 -33.10 18.88 -5.13
N THR A 691 -33.64 20.01 -5.60
CA THR A 691 -33.50 21.33 -4.95
C THR A 691 -34.84 22.01 -4.82
N ALA A 692 -34.88 23.16 -4.14
CA ALA A 692 -36.09 23.97 -4.05
C ALA A 692 -36.61 24.43 -5.43
N ASP A 693 -35.70 24.75 -6.36
CA ASP A 693 -36.05 25.20 -7.71
C ASP A 693 -36.35 24.04 -8.67
N ASN A 694 -35.78 22.86 -8.40
CA ASN A 694 -36.02 21.63 -9.16
C ASN A 694 -36.32 20.45 -8.23
N PRO A 695 -37.55 20.36 -7.68
CA PRO A 695 -37.90 19.36 -6.68
C PRO A 695 -38.12 17.95 -7.25
N ASN A 696 -38.22 17.81 -8.57
CA ASN A 696 -38.48 16.54 -9.25
C ASN A 696 -37.40 16.30 -10.32
N PRO A 697 -36.16 15.99 -9.91
CA PRO A 697 -35.10 15.68 -10.86
C PRO A 697 -35.44 14.40 -11.64
N ILE A 698 -34.79 14.23 -12.80
CA ILE A 698 -34.93 13.00 -13.58
C ILE A 698 -34.24 11.87 -12.81
N ILE A 699 -34.98 10.79 -12.61
CA ILE A 699 -34.51 9.59 -11.90
C ILE A 699 -34.42 8.40 -12.88
N PRO A 700 -33.54 7.42 -12.64
CA PRO A 700 -33.47 6.20 -13.43
C PRO A 700 -34.74 5.35 -13.32
N ASP A 701 -34.86 4.35 -14.19
CA ASP A 701 -35.95 3.37 -14.12
C ASP A 701 -35.86 2.61 -12.79
N GLU A 702 -37.00 2.49 -12.10
CA GLU A 702 -37.10 1.69 -10.88
C GLU A 702 -36.80 0.22 -11.20
N PRO A 703 -35.91 -0.45 -10.44
CA PRO A 703 -35.61 -1.86 -10.65
C PRO A 703 -36.86 -2.74 -10.53
N LEU A 704 -37.08 -3.61 -11.53
CA LEU A 704 -38.19 -4.57 -11.51
C LEU A 704 -37.92 -5.70 -10.49
N ASP A 705 -39.00 -6.33 -10.00
CA ASP A 705 -38.94 -7.52 -9.14
C ASP A 705 -38.21 -8.65 -9.89
N ASP A 706 -37.22 -9.28 -9.24
CA ASP A 706 -36.48 -10.46 -9.73
C ASP A 706 -35.67 -10.30 -11.04
N GLU A 707 -35.62 -9.13 -11.67
CA GLU A 707 -34.74 -8.86 -12.82
C GLU A 707 -33.40 -8.24 -12.38
N GLU A 708 -32.30 -8.90 -12.78
CA GLU A 708 -30.94 -8.40 -12.59
C GLU A 708 -30.67 -7.26 -13.58
N VAL A 709 -30.20 -6.11 -13.08
CA VAL A 709 -29.74 -5.02 -13.94
C VAL A 709 -28.26 -5.29 -14.24
N PRO A 710 -27.90 -5.68 -15.48
CA PRO A 710 -26.51 -5.99 -15.80
C PRO A 710 -25.67 -4.72 -15.76
N ILE A 711 -24.47 -4.78 -15.17
CA ILE A 711 -23.58 -3.61 -15.01
C ILE A 711 -23.23 -3.00 -16.37
N VAL A 712 -23.09 -3.85 -17.39
CA VAL A 712 -22.94 -3.45 -18.80
C VAL A 712 -24.04 -4.09 -19.63
N GLN A 713 -24.79 -3.28 -20.37
CA GLN A 713 -25.82 -3.80 -21.26
C GLN A 713 -25.21 -4.45 -22.51
N THR A 714 -25.60 -5.69 -22.78
CA THR A 714 -25.36 -6.34 -24.07
C THR A 714 -26.22 -5.67 -25.13
N SER A 715 -25.68 -4.70 -25.87
CA SER A 715 -26.36 -4.26 -27.09
C SER A 715 -26.22 -5.34 -28.16
N THR A 716 -27.34 -5.84 -28.71
CA THR A 716 -27.29 -6.42 -30.06
C THR A 716 -26.80 -5.32 -31.00
N PRO A 717 -25.85 -5.58 -31.92
CA PRO A 717 -25.31 -4.54 -32.78
C PRO A 717 -26.43 -3.88 -33.57
N SER A 718 -26.72 -2.62 -33.25
CA SER A 718 -27.56 -1.79 -34.10
C SER A 718 -26.81 -1.64 -35.42
N SER A 719 -27.40 -2.15 -36.50
CA SER A 719 -26.82 -2.11 -37.83
C SER A 719 -26.32 -0.70 -38.17
N VAL A 720 -25.01 -0.56 -38.30
CA VAL A 720 -24.37 0.63 -38.86
C VAL A 720 -24.97 0.88 -40.26
N PRO A 721 -25.42 2.10 -40.59
CA PRO A 721 -25.83 2.41 -41.94
C PRO A 721 -24.59 2.43 -42.83
N THR A 722 -24.44 1.39 -43.66
CA THR A 722 -23.39 1.29 -44.67
C THR A 722 -23.52 2.43 -45.68
N PRO A 723 -22.42 3.06 -46.13
CA PRO A 723 -22.47 4.02 -47.21
C PRO A 723 -22.94 3.33 -48.49
N THR A 724 -23.92 3.94 -49.16
CA THR A 724 -24.41 3.56 -50.48
C THR A 724 -23.27 3.33 -51.48
N THR A 725 -23.12 2.09 -51.94
CA THR A 725 -22.51 1.78 -53.24
C THR A 725 -23.46 0.94 -54.07
N VAL A 726 -23.55 1.33 -55.33
CA VAL A 726 -24.50 0.87 -56.34
C VAL A 726 -24.02 -0.45 -56.97
N ASN A 727 -24.93 -1.41 -57.06
CA ASN A 727 -25.09 -2.56 -57.98
C ASN A 727 -23.90 -3.51 -58.28
N GLU A 728 -24.09 -4.83 -58.12
CA GLU A 728 -24.58 -5.78 -59.16
C GLU A 728 -24.63 -7.25 -58.64
N SER A 729 -25.74 -7.98 -58.92
CA SER A 729 -25.94 -9.45 -59.16
C SER A 729 -25.23 -10.51 -58.27
N THR A 730 -25.76 -11.66 -57.82
CA THR A 730 -26.90 -12.54 -58.17
C THR A 730 -26.95 -13.70 -57.13
N SER A 731 -28.17 -14.13 -56.74
CA SER A 731 -28.66 -15.47 -56.31
C SER A 731 -27.77 -16.52 -55.60
N TYR A 732 -28.22 -17.06 -54.44
CA TYR A 732 -28.81 -18.42 -54.27
C TYR A 732 -29.16 -18.73 -52.79
N SER A 733 -30.32 -19.36 -52.58
CA SER A 733 -30.82 -20.00 -51.34
C SER A 733 -30.15 -21.36 -51.07
N ALA A 734 -29.92 -21.83 -49.84
CA ALA A 734 -30.85 -22.66 -49.03
C ALA A 734 -30.14 -23.23 -47.75
N PRO A 735 -30.87 -23.83 -46.77
CA PRO A 735 -30.54 -23.91 -45.33
C PRO A 735 -30.14 -25.31 -44.81
N THR A 736 -29.59 -25.42 -43.58
CA THR A 736 -29.62 -26.61 -42.69
C THR A 736 -29.33 -26.17 -41.25
N ASN A 737 -30.28 -26.16 -40.30
CA ASN A 737 -30.68 -27.26 -39.40
C ASN A 737 -29.56 -28.17 -38.90
N PHE A 738 -29.13 -27.97 -37.66
CA PHE A 738 -28.72 -29.05 -36.75
C PHE A 738 -29.11 -28.70 -35.31
N GLU A 739 -29.96 -29.54 -34.73
CA GLU A 739 -30.36 -29.55 -33.33
C GLU A 739 -29.69 -30.74 -32.60
N HIS A 740 -29.43 -30.51 -31.31
CA HIS A 740 -29.33 -31.44 -30.16
C HIS A 740 -28.00 -32.18 -29.88
N PRO A 741 -27.71 -32.61 -28.61
CA PRO A 741 -28.54 -32.55 -27.38
C PRO A 741 -27.84 -32.08 -26.07
N GLY A 742 -28.66 -31.49 -25.19
CA GLY A 742 -28.78 -31.77 -23.75
C GLY A 742 -27.55 -31.97 -22.85
N VAL A 743 -27.35 -31.02 -21.91
CA VAL A 743 -27.08 -31.33 -20.50
C VAL A 743 -28.09 -30.58 -19.65
N SER A 744 -28.87 -31.33 -18.88
CA SER A 744 -29.90 -30.85 -17.96
C SER A 744 -29.28 -30.40 -16.63
N SER A 745 -29.55 -29.15 -16.27
CA SER A 745 -29.86 -28.61 -14.94
C SER A 745 -29.47 -29.41 -13.68
N SER A 746 -28.65 -28.81 -12.82
CA SER A 746 -28.93 -28.74 -11.37
C SER A 746 -28.04 -27.72 -10.65
N SER A 747 -28.56 -26.52 -10.45
CA SER A 747 -28.56 -25.73 -9.19
C SER A 747 -28.76 -24.27 -9.57
N SER A 748 -30.00 -23.82 -9.42
CA SER A 748 -30.36 -22.41 -9.41
C SER A 748 -29.66 -21.74 -8.22
N LEU A 749 -28.46 -21.20 -8.44
CA LEU A 749 -28.02 -20.03 -7.71
C LEU A 749 -28.96 -18.90 -8.16
N LYS A 750 -29.83 -18.44 -7.26
CA LYS A 750 -30.42 -17.11 -7.42
C LYS A 750 -29.23 -16.15 -7.40
N THR A 751 -28.79 -15.69 -8.56
CA THR A 751 -27.67 -14.76 -8.66
C THR A 751 -28.15 -13.43 -8.09
N ASN A 752 -27.54 -13.03 -6.98
CA ASN A 752 -27.80 -11.74 -6.35
C ASN A 752 -27.29 -10.65 -7.30
N LYS A 753 -27.99 -9.51 -7.41
CA LYS A 753 -27.51 -8.36 -8.22
C LYS A 753 -26.10 -7.99 -7.78
N ILE A 754 -25.27 -7.46 -8.68
CA ILE A 754 -23.89 -7.08 -8.37
C ILE A 754 -23.77 -5.55 -8.32
N CYS A 755 -23.17 -5.04 -7.24
CA CYS A 755 -22.90 -3.62 -6.99
C CYS A 755 -21.40 -3.44 -6.70
N LEU A 756 -20.83 -2.27 -6.98
CA LEU A 756 -19.43 -1.96 -6.71
C LEU A 756 -19.33 -1.34 -5.30
N ILE A 757 -18.54 -1.94 -4.40
CA ILE A 757 -18.24 -1.44 -3.05
C ILE A 757 -16.79 -1.01 -3.01
#